data_AF-V2WS81-F1
#
_entry.id   AF-V2WS81-F1
#
_cell.length_a   1.000
_cell.length_b   1.000
_cell.length_c   1.000
_cell.angle_alpha   90.00
_cell.angle_beta   90.00
_cell.angle_gamma   90.00
#
_symmetry.space_group_name_H-M   'P 1'
#
loop_
_entity.id
_entity.type
_entity.pdbx_description
1 polymer ?
#
loop_
_entity_poly.entity_id
_entity_poly.type
_entity_poly.pdbx_seq_one_letter_code
_entity_poly.pdbx_strand_id
1 'polypeptide(L)'
;MQVVDDFIDEGCLLYPTNTQALSTLRRLGRPPSTPDLEHPSRTLRTALLCIGALASNVNLERRRPTIQRPHSANDTAILIRQNWSSVIGGWVKMFLENFLPETKDFSVPSSLEGRDFLDLIFGILPLLLVYPMYTPDEQEAICELKRISRDFSRLLFKAMLFQVDAGHFSWASWCHALGSVLFFRRAKDDLFKVLDDNFTILKRPVPQIFIHHIHRQCNSVRTWNRTMKLESLRVFMLLFQACANGKSGSAFHYFVFNGGPKALTRLLFTLIVREKTLRDVPEDSGDDFLDAYDVVNLTVECLAISIQISPIIVMESLDGGLVFAILKALRFYRFGRNRENTSTSTNDRVSASFAVLLAVMSFQFVYPSVLRRFIKSMRKANASGIDWDDMPEDQTRVVGDRLREQWTQCKRIAVEMHDIYRGLMESRMALYMCGFPKCPHFVGNHSKYSNEDESMDDIPQYLVCSACKWTWYCSRECARRNWKFGGHRVTCPNIIKSYRDRNWGQPSNVDQLFFGELGRRYVQQHGEAIFEAMSEYFEGSDEQDDVSPLPLPGTIVVLDFCHGEFLSAKNFSISDVETIVRDKRVAGLSGYANIIRHQSRVAVESEELVVVSFIASMGMGASVPWVDVRVIDLPDAFYASDSEAESDDTSK
;
A
#
# COMPACT_ATOMS: atom_id res chain seq x y z
N MET A 1 -19.30 -5.19 -27.40
CA MET A 1 -19.97 -3.88 -27.17
C MET A 1 -21.00 -3.59 -28.25
N GLN A 2 -20.63 -3.45 -29.53
CA GLN A 2 -21.60 -3.18 -30.61
C GLN A 2 -22.77 -4.18 -30.66
N VAL A 3 -22.49 -5.47 -30.49
CA VAL A 3 -23.51 -6.53 -30.40
C VAL A 3 -24.52 -6.30 -29.25
N VAL A 4 -24.06 -5.79 -28.11
CA VAL A 4 -24.94 -5.48 -26.97
C VAL A 4 -25.84 -4.29 -27.30
N ASP A 5 -25.26 -3.25 -27.90
CA ASP A 5 -26.01 -2.04 -28.26
C ASP A 5 -27.07 -2.36 -29.32
N ASP A 6 -26.71 -3.15 -30.34
CA ASP A 6 -27.64 -3.56 -31.40
C ASP A 6 -28.77 -4.45 -30.84
N PHE A 7 -28.48 -5.29 -29.84
CA PHE A 7 -29.49 -6.10 -29.15
C PHE A 7 -30.43 -5.25 -28.29
N ILE A 8 -29.91 -4.22 -27.61
CA ILE A 8 -30.73 -3.26 -26.87
C ILE A 8 -31.62 -2.48 -27.84
N ASP A 9 -31.08 -2.04 -28.99
CA ASP A 9 -31.82 -1.34 -30.03
C ASP A 9 -32.95 -2.23 -30.60
N GLU A 10 -32.69 -3.52 -30.86
CA GLU A 10 -33.71 -4.52 -31.22
C GLU A 10 -34.81 -4.58 -30.15
N GLY A 11 -34.44 -4.61 -28.87
CA GLY A 11 -35.38 -4.61 -27.75
C GLY A 11 -36.24 -3.34 -27.70
N CYS A 12 -35.64 -2.17 -27.88
CA CYS A 12 -36.34 -0.88 -27.92
C CYS A 12 -37.32 -0.78 -29.10
N LEU A 13 -36.97 -1.33 -30.26
CA LEU A 13 -37.85 -1.35 -31.44
C LEU A 13 -39.04 -2.30 -31.25
N LEU A 14 -38.81 -3.48 -30.66
CA LEU A 14 -39.86 -4.46 -30.40
C LEU A 14 -40.77 -4.08 -29.23
N TYR A 15 -40.23 -3.35 -28.24
CA TYR A 15 -40.90 -2.94 -27.02
C TYR A 15 -40.72 -1.44 -26.76
N PRO A 16 -41.36 -0.57 -27.55
CA PRO A 16 -41.12 0.88 -27.52
C PRO A 16 -41.57 1.59 -26.24
N THR A 17 -42.36 0.92 -25.38
CA THR A 17 -42.81 1.49 -24.09
C THR A 17 -42.45 0.57 -22.93
N ASN A 18 -42.18 1.17 -21.77
CA ASN A 18 -41.88 0.43 -20.53
C ASN A 18 -43.02 -0.54 -20.16
N THR A 19 -44.27 -0.11 -20.37
CA THR A 19 -45.47 -0.92 -20.10
C THR A 19 -45.56 -2.15 -21.00
N GLN A 20 -45.16 -2.06 -22.27
CA GLN A 20 -45.13 -3.20 -23.20
C GLN A 20 -44.01 -4.19 -22.87
N ALA A 21 -42.84 -3.70 -22.47
CA ALA A 21 -41.76 -4.57 -21.99
C ALA A 21 -42.19 -5.34 -20.73
N LEU A 22 -42.81 -4.64 -19.77
CA LEU A 22 -43.33 -5.25 -18.54
C LEU A 22 -44.48 -6.24 -18.77
N SER A 23 -45.44 -5.90 -19.64
CA SER A 23 -46.56 -6.80 -19.96
C SER A 23 -46.07 -8.07 -20.66
N THR A 24 -45.05 -7.94 -21.51
CA THR A 24 -44.41 -9.09 -22.17
C THR A 24 -43.69 -9.96 -21.14
N LEU A 25 -42.89 -9.39 -20.23
CA LEU A 25 -42.25 -10.14 -19.15
C LEU A 25 -43.27 -10.86 -18.27
N ARG A 26 -44.39 -10.21 -17.92
CA ARG A 26 -45.49 -10.86 -17.18
C ARG A 26 -46.07 -12.05 -17.93
N ARG A 27 -46.23 -11.95 -19.25
CA ARG A 27 -46.75 -13.02 -20.11
C ARG A 27 -45.79 -14.20 -20.22
N LEU A 28 -44.47 -13.97 -20.15
CA LEU A 28 -43.47 -15.04 -20.10
C LEU A 28 -43.55 -15.84 -18.78
N GLY A 29 -44.15 -15.28 -17.73
CA GLY A 29 -44.34 -15.95 -16.45
C GLY A 29 -43.05 -16.02 -15.63
N ARG A 30 -42.94 -17.08 -14.83
CA ARG A 30 -41.76 -17.31 -13.97
C ARG A 30 -40.57 -17.81 -14.79
N PRO A 31 -39.34 -17.42 -14.45
CA PRO A 31 -38.15 -17.92 -15.12
C PRO A 31 -38.00 -19.44 -14.92
N PRO A 32 -37.41 -20.16 -15.90
CA PRO A 32 -37.15 -21.59 -15.76
C PRO A 32 -36.13 -21.85 -14.65
N SER A 33 -36.33 -22.94 -13.89
CA SER A 33 -35.41 -23.33 -12.79
C SER A 33 -34.06 -23.83 -13.29
N THR A 34 -34.01 -24.41 -14.49
CA THR A 34 -32.80 -24.92 -15.14
C THR A 34 -32.75 -24.41 -16.60
N PRO A 35 -32.34 -23.15 -16.83
CA PRO A 35 -32.21 -22.60 -18.17
C PRO A 35 -31.10 -23.32 -18.97
N ASP A 36 -31.35 -23.57 -20.25
CA ASP A 36 -30.29 -23.93 -21.20
C ASP A 36 -29.58 -22.64 -21.66
N LEU A 37 -28.35 -22.44 -21.18
CA LEU A 37 -27.50 -21.31 -21.57
C LEU A 37 -26.53 -21.67 -22.71
N GLU A 38 -26.41 -22.94 -23.08
CA GLU A 38 -25.65 -23.35 -24.28
C GLU A 38 -26.48 -23.05 -25.53
N HIS A 39 -27.80 -23.24 -25.48
CA HIS A 39 -28.71 -22.95 -26.58
C HIS A 39 -29.91 -22.14 -26.08
N PRO A 40 -29.75 -20.82 -25.91
CA PRO A 40 -30.74 -19.98 -25.24
C PRO A 40 -32.07 -19.97 -25.99
N SER A 41 -33.13 -20.44 -25.32
CA SER A 41 -34.47 -20.45 -25.90
C SER A 41 -34.97 -19.05 -26.26
N ARG A 42 -35.94 -18.98 -27.17
CA ARG A 42 -36.62 -17.72 -27.52
C ARG A 42 -37.16 -16.99 -26.29
N THR A 43 -37.66 -17.74 -25.30
CA THR A 43 -38.15 -17.17 -24.03
C THR A 43 -37.06 -16.42 -23.27
N LEU A 44 -35.85 -17.01 -23.16
CA LEU A 44 -34.72 -16.36 -22.49
C LEU A 44 -34.28 -15.10 -23.25
N ARG A 45 -34.21 -15.18 -24.58
CA ARG A 45 -33.86 -14.04 -25.44
C ARG A 45 -34.90 -12.91 -25.33
N THR A 46 -36.19 -13.24 -25.35
CA THR A 46 -37.28 -12.27 -25.19
C THR A 46 -37.26 -11.62 -23.80
N ALA A 47 -37.03 -12.39 -22.73
CA ALA A 47 -36.90 -11.82 -21.39
C ALA A 47 -35.74 -10.81 -21.32
N LEU A 48 -34.58 -11.16 -21.89
CA LEU A 48 -33.41 -10.28 -21.92
C LEU A 48 -33.64 -9.03 -22.80
N LEU A 49 -34.36 -9.14 -23.92
CA LEU A 49 -34.75 -7.99 -24.76
C LEU A 49 -35.63 -7.01 -24.00
N CYS A 50 -36.64 -7.50 -23.28
CA CYS A 50 -37.50 -6.63 -22.45
C CYS A 50 -36.71 -5.96 -21.32
N ILE A 51 -35.79 -6.69 -20.68
CA ILE A 51 -34.89 -6.12 -19.66
C ILE A 51 -33.96 -5.08 -20.29
N GLY A 52 -33.41 -5.34 -21.47
CA GLY A 52 -32.58 -4.41 -22.25
C GLY A 52 -33.30 -3.11 -22.57
N ALA A 53 -34.56 -3.17 -23.00
CA ALA A 53 -35.39 -1.99 -23.24
C ALA A 53 -35.59 -1.15 -21.96
N LEU A 54 -35.90 -1.80 -20.83
CA LEU A 54 -36.03 -1.11 -19.54
C LEU A 54 -34.71 -0.49 -19.08
N ALA A 55 -33.61 -1.23 -19.17
CA ALA A 55 -32.28 -0.78 -18.79
C ALA A 55 -31.83 0.43 -19.63
N SER A 56 -32.12 0.39 -20.93
CA SER A 56 -31.87 1.50 -21.87
C SER A 56 -32.56 2.77 -21.40
N ASN A 57 -33.82 2.70 -20.96
CA ASN A 57 -34.61 3.86 -20.53
C ASN A 57 -34.23 4.43 -19.15
N VAL A 58 -33.55 3.66 -18.30
CA VAL A 58 -32.98 4.15 -17.03
C VAL A 58 -31.58 4.73 -17.21
N ASN A 59 -30.70 4.03 -17.91
CA ASN A 59 -29.29 4.42 -18.03
C ASN A 59 -29.08 5.29 -19.27
N LEU A 60 -28.90 6.59 -19.05
CA LEU A 60 -28.88 7.61 -20.07
C LEU A 60 -27.49 7.86 -20.70
N GLU A 61 -26.42 7.19 -20.24
CA GLU A 61 -25.04 7.50 -20.67
C GLU A 61 -24.57 6.70 -21.89
N ARG A 62 -25.24 5.58 -22.24
CA ARG A 62 -24.92 4.76 -23.42
C ARG A 62 -25.78 5.09 -24.67
N ARG A 63 -26.07 6.36 -24.91
CA ARG A 63 -27.01 6.80 -25.96
C ARG A 63 -26.45 6.67 -27.38
N ARG A 64 -27.25 6.13 -28.30
CA ARG A 64 -27.18 6.48 -29.73
C ARG A 64 -28.15 7.66 -29.99
N PRO A 65 -27.73 8.73 -30.70
CA PRO A 65 -28.57 9.91 -30.95
C PRO A 65 -29.87 9.66 -31.74
N THR A 66 -29.99 8.50 -32.39
CA THR A 66 -30.99 8.20 -33.42
C THR A 66 -32.35 7.67 -32.89
N ILE A 67 -32.49 7.41 -31.59
CA ILE A 67 -33.73 6.85 -31.02
C ILE A 67 -34.43 7.90 -30.15
N GLN A 68 -35.60 8.38 -30.58
CA GLN A 68 -36.47 9.20 -29.75
C GLN A 68 -37.05 8.35 -28.62
N ARG A 69 -36.87 8.79 -27.36
CA ARG A 69 -37.37 8.07 -26.19
C ARG A 69 -38.55 8.81 -25.55
N PRO A 70 -39.66 8.11 -25.27
CA PRO A 70 -40.87 8.73 -24.73
C PRO A 70 -40.92 8.88 -23.20
N HIS A 71 -39.89 8.44 -22.44
CA HIS A 71 -39.97 8.29 -20.97
C HIS A 71 -38.79 8.91 -20.20
N SER A 72 -39.06 9.43 -19.00
CA SER A 72 -38.05 9.88 -18.04
C SER A 72 -37.33 8.71 -17.38
N ALA A 73 -36.03 8.86 -17.08
CA ALA A 73 -35.25 7.86 -16.34
C ALA A 73 -35.84 7.60 -14.94
N ASN A 74 -36.34 8.65 -14.27
CA ASN A 74 -36.94 8.55 -12.94
C ASN A 74 -38.24 7.73 -12.99
N ASP A 75 -39.11 8.00 -13.98
CA ASP A 75 -40.36 7.25 -14.14
C ASP A 75 -40.10 5.78 -14.43
N THR A 76 -39.07 5.49 -15.24
CA THR A 76 -38.66 4.13 -15.53
C THR A 76 -38.11 3.43 -14.29
N ALA A 77 -37.29 4.12 -13.48
CA ALA A 77 -36.75 3.58 -12.23
C ALA A 77 -37.85 3.28 -11.21
N ILE A 78 -38.84 4.15 -11.07
CA ILE A 78 -40.03 3.92 -10.22
C ILE A 78 -40.80 2.69 -10.70
N LEU A 79 -41.01 2.56 -12.01
CA LEU A 79 -41.68 1.39 -12.60
C LEU A 79 -40.92 0.09 -12.34
N ILE A 80 -39.59 0.10 -12.45
CA ILE A 80 -38.74 -1.06 -12.15
C ILE A 80 -38.87 -1.43 -10.67
N ARG A 81 -38.77 -0.45 -9.76
CA ARG A 81 -38.92 -0.66 -8.31
C ARG A 81 -40.26 -1.33 -7.99
N GLN A 82 -41.36 -0.81 -8.52
CA GLN A 82 -42.72 -1.34 -8.30
C GLN A 82 -42.93 -2.77 -8.84
N ASN A 83 -42.16 -3.17 -9.85
CA ASN A 83 -42.28 -4.48 -10.51
C ASN A 83 -41.12 -5.44 -10.22
N TRP A 84 -40.23 -5.07 -9.28
CA TRP A 84 -39.05 -5.86 -8.97
C TRP A 84 -39.43 -7.23 -8.41
N SER A 85 -40.18 -7.28 -7.31
CA SER A 85 -40.57 -8.55 -6.66
C SER A 85 -41.47 -9.42 -7.51
N SER A 86 -42.37 -8.80 -8.29
CA SER A 86 -43.45 -9.50 -8.99
C SER A 86 -43.04 -10.01 -10.37
N VAL A 87 -42.10 -9.36 -11.05
CA VAL A 87 -41.76 -9.65 -12.45
C VAL A 87 -40.25 -9.69 -12.66
N ILE A 88 -39.55 -8.58 -12.43
CA ILE A 88 -38.17 -8.39 -12.91
C ILE A 88 -37.15 -9.21 -12.12
N GLY A 89 -37.27 -9.17 -10.79
CA GLY A 89 -36.28 -9.72 -9.86
C GLY A 89 -36.09 -11.22 -10.00
N GLY A 90 -37.16 -11.97 -10.33
CA GLY A 90 -37.06 -13.41 -10.60
C GLY A 90 -36.16 -13.70 -11.81
N TRP A 91 -36.35 -12.98 -12.91
CA TRP A 91 -35.53 -13.13 -14.12
C TRP A 91 -34.07 -12.72 -13.88
N VAL A 92 -33.84 -11.56 -13.25
CA VAL A 92 -32.50 -11.09 -12.91
C VAL A 92 -31.78 -12.09 -12.00
N LYS A 93 -32.45 -12.55 -10.94
CA LYS A 93 -31.91 -13.56 -10.03
C LYS A 93 -31.57 -14.86 -10.76
N MET A 94 -32.47 -15.37 -11.61
CA MET A 94 -32.21 -16.57 -12.40
C MET A 94 -30.96 -16.41 -13.27
N PHE A 95 -30.80 -15.27 -13.96
CA PHE A 95 -29.58 -15.03 -14.72
C PHE A 95 -28.36 -15.06 -13.78
N LEU A 96 -28.34 -14.23 -12.73
CA LEU A 96 -27.25 -14.16 -11.75
C LEU A 96 -26.82 -15.53 -11.19
N GLU A 97 -27.77 -16.37 -10.79
CA GLU A 97 -27.50 -17.67 -10.17
C GLU A 97 -27.03 -18.72 -11.17
N ASN A 98 -27.57 -18.71 -12.40
CA ASN A 98 -27.22 -19.72 -13.40
C ASN A 98 -25.93 -19.41 -14.15
N PHE A 99 -25.48 -18.15 -14.18
CA PHE A 99 -24.14 -17.82 -14.68
C PHE A 99 -23.06 -17.79 -13.58
N LEU A 100 -23.37 -17.81 -12.28
CA LEU A 100 -22.37 -17.96 -11.20
C LEU A 100 -22.72 -19.13 -10.28
N PRO A 101 -22.69 -20.38 -10.78
CA PRO A 101 -23.05 -21.52 -9.95
C PRO A 101 -22.16 -21.60 -8.70
N GLU A 102 -22.78 -21.75 -7.53
CA GLU A 102 -22.08 -21.71 -6.24
C GLU A 102 -21.09 -22.86 -6.02
N THR A 103 -21.24 -23.95 -6.77
CA THR A 103 -20.63 -25.25 -6.48
C THR A 103 -19.86 -25.87 -7.66
N LYS A 104 -19.89 -25.26 -8.85
CA LYS A 104 -19.14 -25.72 -10.02
C LYS A 104 -18.20 -24.63 -10.48
N ASP A 105 -17.01 -25.02 -10.93
CA ASP A 105 -16.16 -24.10 -11.69
C ASP A 105 -17.01 -23.48 -12.79
N PHE A 106 -17.03 -22.14 -12.84
CA PHE A 106 -17.70 -21.44 -13.91
C PHE A 106 -17.20 -21.97 -15.25
N SER A 107 -18.07 -22.66 -15.99
CA SER A 107 -17.81 -23.09 -17.35
C SER A 107 -18.46 -22.08 -18.27
N VAL A 108 -17.65 -21.29 -18.98
CA VAL A 108 -18.11 -20.51 -20.13
C VAL A 108 -18.85 -21.47 -21.07
N PRO A 109 -20.02 -21.10 -21.62
CA PRO A 109 -20.69 -21.93 -22.61
C PRO A 109 -19.74 -22.37 -23.74
N SER A 110 -19.85 -23.62 -24.14
CA SER A 110 -19.01 -24.20 -25.20
C SER A 110 -19.47 -23.73 -26.58
N SER A 111 -20.78 -23.55 -26.76
CA SER A 111 -21.38 -23.06 -28.00
C SER A 111 -21.08 -21.56 -28.23
N LEU A 112 -21.09 -21.15 -29.50
CA LEU A 112 -21.00 -19.73 -29.86
C LEU A 112 -22.25 -18.95 -29.40
N GLU A 113 -23.44 -19.52 -29.60
CA GLU A 113 -24.72 -18.92 -29.22
C GLU A 113 -24.79 -18.65 -27.71
N GLY A 114 -24.31 -19.58 -26.89
CA GLY A 114 -24.28 -19.44 -25.45
C GLY A 114 -23.27 -18.38 -24.99
N ARG A 115 -22.11 -18.27 -25.64
CA ARG A 115 -21.12 -17.21 -25.36
C ARG A 115 -21.66 -15.83 -25.70
N ASP A 116 -22.25 -15.68 -26.89
CA ASP A 116 -22.84 -14.41 -27.32
C ASP A 116 -23.97 -14.00 -26.36
N PHE A 117 -24.81 -14.95 -25.96
CA PHE A 117 -25.88 -14.68 -25.00
C PHE A 117 -25.36 -14.31 -23.61
N LEU A 118 -24.27 -14.91 -23.16
CA LEU A 118 -23.60 -14.55 -21.92
C LEU A 118 -23.04 -13.11 -21.97
N ASP A 119 -22.42 -12.71 -23.07
CA ASP A 119 -21.93 -11.34 -23.29
C ASP A 119 -23.09 -10.32 -23.25
N LEU A 120 -24.26 -10.69 -23.78
CA LEU A 120 -25.49 -9.88 -23.70
C LEU A 120 -25.97 -9.74 -22.24
N ILE A 121 -26.02 -10.84 -21.49
CA ILE A 121 -26.39 -10.81 -20.05
C ILE A 121 -25.43 -9.87 -19.30
N PHE A 122 -24.11 -10.04 -19.49
CA PHE A 122 -23.10 -9.22 -18.84
C PHE A 122 -23.13 -7.76 -19.26
N GLY A 123 -23.59 -7.46 -20.47
CA GLY A 123 -23.73 -6.10 -20.97
C GLY A 123 -24.99 -5.40 -20.45
N ILE A 124 -26.10 -6.11 -20.29
CA ILE A 124 -27.43 -5.54 -20.05
C ILE A 124 -27.77 -5.44 -18.57
N LEU A 125 -27.55 -6.51 -17.79
CA LEU A 125 -27.93 -6.52 -16.38
C LEU A 125 -27.36 -5.35 -15.55
N PRO A 126 -26.07 -4.99 -15.62
CA PRO A 126 -25.56 -3.88 -14.82
C PRO A 126 -26.21 -2.53 -15.16
N LEU A 127 -26.70 -2.35 -16.40
CA LEU A 127 -27.40 -1.13 -16.82
C LEU A 127 -28.79 -1.02 -16.19
N LEU A 128 -29.45 -2.14 -15.88
CA LEU A 128 -30.70 -2.15 -15.14
C LEU A 128 -30.46 -1.87 -13.65
N LEU A 129 -29.41 -2.45 -13.09
CA LEU A 129 -29.14 -2.48 -11.64
C LEU A 129 -28.78 -1.12 -11.04
N VAL A 130 -28.47 -0.13 -11.87
CA VAL A 130 -28.25 1.26 -11.45
C VAL A 130 -29.55 2.04 -11.18
N TYR A 131 -30.73 1.46 -11.42
CA TYR A 131 -32.02 2.14 -11.23
C TYR A 131 -32.23 2.82 -9.87
N PRO A 132 -31.71 2.32 -8.71
CA PRO A 132 -31.95 2.97 -7.43
C PRO A 132 -31.47 4.43 -7.40
N MET A 133 -30.39 4.75 -8.13
CA MET A 133 -29.83 6.11 -8.22
C MET A 133 -30.79 7.13 -8.84
N TYR A 134 -31.81 6.67 -9.57
CA TYR A 134 -32.80 7.52 -10.25
C TYR A 134 -34.16 7.50 -9.53
N THR A 135 -34.23 6.92 -8.33
CA THR A 135 -35.45 6.94 -7.52
C THR A 135 -35.43 8.10 -6.51
N PRO A 136 -36.59 8.68 -6.14
CA PRO A 136 -36.64 9.79 -5.16
C PRO A 136 -36.08 9.41 -3.77
N ASP A 137 -36.24 8.15 -3.36
CA ASP A 137 -35.63 7.58 -2.15
C ASP A 137 -34.76 6.37 -2.53
N GLU A 138 -33.51 6.68 -2.91
CA GLU A 138 -32.49 5.72 -3.28
C GLU A 138 -32.20 4.71 -2.16
N GLN A 139 -32.15 5.17 -0.91
CA GLN A 139 -31.79 4.33 0.23
C GLN A 139 -32.88 3.29 0.50
N GLU A 140 -34.15 3.68 0.44
CA GLU A 140 -35.26 2.75 0.57
C GLU A 140 -35.29 1.74 -0.58
N ALA A 141 -35.06 2.19 -1.82
CA ALA A 141 -35.00 1.32 -3.00
C ALA A 141 -33.90 0.25 -2.89
N ILE A 142 -32.71 0.61 -2.38
CA ILE A 142 -31.62 -0.34 -2.12
C ILE A 142 -32.00 -1.31 -0.99
N CYS A 143 -32.59 -0.80 0.11
CA CYS A 143 -33.03 -1.64 1.22
C CYS A 143 -34.07 -2.69 0.78
N GLU A 144 -35.04 -2.29 -0.03
CA GLU A 144 -36.05 -3.20 -0.60
C GLU A 144 -35.40 -4.28 -1.47
N LEU A 145 -34.51 -3.87 -2.37
CA LEU A 145 -33.80 -4.77 -3.26
C LEU A 145 -32.98 -5.82 -2.48
N LYS A 146 -32.33 -5.43 -1.36
CA LYS A 146 -31.64 -6.34 -0.44
C LYS A 146 -32.60 -7.26 0.35
N ARG A 147 -33.81 -6.79 0.70
CA ARG A 147 -34.79 -7.60 1.46
C ARG A 147 -35.40 -8.72 0.62
N ILE A 148 -35.54 -8.50 -0.68
CA ILE A 148 -36.18 -9.44 -1.61
C ILE A 148 -35.26 -10.64 -1.91
N SER A 149 -33.94 -10.48 -1.80
CA SER A 149 -32.98 -11.58 -1.94
C SER A 149 -31.79 -11.38 -1.00
N ARG A 150 -31.67 -12.25 0.02
CA ARG A 150 -30.59 -12.20 1.02
C ARG A 150 -29.19 -12.34 0.42
N ASP A 151 -29.06 -13.02 -0.72
CA ASP A 151 -27.78 -13.29 -1.38
C ASP A 151 -27.45 -12.30 -2.52
N PHE A 152 -28.30 -11.29 -2.75
CA PHE A 152 -28.16 -10.41 -3.91
C PHE A 152 -26.82 -9.67 -3.96
N SER A 153 -26.39 -9.07 -2.84
CA SER A 153 -25.09 -8.38 -2.74
C SER A 153 -23.92 -9.33 -3.02
N ARG A 154 -24.02 -10.59 -2.57
CA ARG A 154 -23.00 -11.62 -2.82
C ARG A 154 -22.93 -11.98 -4.31
N LEU A 155 -24.08 -12.15 -4.97
CA LEU A 155 -24.15 -12.45 -6.40
C LEU A 155 -23.60 -11.29 -7.24
N LEU A 156 -23.94 -10.04 -6.90
CA LEU A 156 -23.39 -8.86 -7.58
C LEU A 156 -21.88 -8.75 -7.42
N PHE A 157 -21.37 -8.98 -6.20
CA PHE A 157 -19.94 -8.94 -5.93
C PHE A 157 -19.18 -10.02 -6.72
N LYS A 158 -19.70 -11.26 -6.74
CA LYS A 158 -19.15 -12.36 -7.55
C LYS A 158 -19.18 -12.03 -9.05
N ALA A 159 -20.26 -11.43 -9.54
CA ALA A 159 -20.39 -11.04 -10.94
C ALA A 159 -19.35 -9.98 -11.33
N MET A 160 -19.20 -8.94 -10.50
CA MET A 160 -18.18 -7.91 -10.70
C MET A 160 -16.78 -8.51 -10.74
N LEU A 161 -16.43 -9.35 -9.76
CA LEU A 161 -15.12 -10.00 -9.71
C LEU A 161 -14.85 -10.89 -10.93
N PHE A 162 -15.86 -11.62 -11.39
CA PHE A 162 -15.74 -12.41 -12.62
C PHE A 162 -15.42 -11.54 -13.83
N GLN A 163 -16.13 -10.42 -14.03
CA GLN A 163 -15.84 -9.51 -15.14
C GLN A 163 -14.43 -8.91 -15.04
N VAL A 164 -14.04 -8.54 -13.82
CA VAL A 164 -12.72 -7.96 -13.51
C VAL A 164 -11.60 -8.96 -13.77
N ASP A 165 -11.76 -10.23 -13.37
CA ASP A 165 -10.79 -11.31 -13.64
C ASP A 165 -10.70 -11.62 -15.13
N ALA A 166 -11.84 -11.81 -15.80
CA ALA A 166 -11.90 -12.08 -17.23
C ALA A 166 -11.40 -10.90 -18.10
N GLY A 167 -11.48 -9.66 -17.58
CA GLY A 167 -11.20 -8.46 -18.37
C GLY A 167 -12.28 -8.18 -19.40
N HIS A 168 -13.49 -8.64 -19.13
CA HIS A 168 -14.63 -8.52 -20.01
C HIS A 168 -15.04 -7.05 -20.17
N PHE A 169 -15.51 -6.65 -21.36
CA PHE A 169 -15.76 -5.24 -21.69
C PHE A 169 -16.79 -4.54 -20.77
N SER A 170 -17.65 -5.31 -20.08
CA SER A 170 -18.68 -4.77 -19.18
C SER A 170 -18.22 -4.55 -17.74
N TRP A 171 -16.96 -4.88 -17.39
CA TRP A 171 -16.44 -4.74 -16.02
C TRP A 171 -16.75 -3.37 -15.39
N ALA A 172 -16.65 -2.31 -16.20
CA ALA A 172 -16.95 -0.94 -15.82
C ALA A 172 -18.39 -0.81 -15.30
N SER A 173 -19.37 -1.21 -16.10
CA SER A 173 -20.80 -1.16 -15.73
C SER A 173 -21.10 -1.99 -14.49
N TRP A 174 -20.41 -3.11 -14.28
CA TRP A 174 -20.54 -3.91 -13.06
C TRP A 174 -19.95 -3.23 -11.82
N CYS A 175 -18.83 -2.51 -11.94
CA CYS A 175 -18.34 -1.67 -10.87
C CYS A 175 -19.37 -0.59 -10.48
N HIS A 176 -19.99 0.08 -11.44
CA HIS A 176 -21.04 1.08 -11.19
C HIS A 176 -22.29 0.47 -10.54
N ALA A 177 -22.79 -0.65 -11.07
CA ALA A 177 -23.95 -1.35 -10.51
C ALA A 177 -23.72 -1.83 -9.08
N LEU A 178 -22.51 -2.34 -8.78
CA LEU A 178 -22.15 -2.72 -7.42
C LEU A 178 -22.00 -1.48 -6.54
N GLY A 179 -21.37 -0.42 -7.07
CA GLY A 179 -21.16 0.83 -6.37
C GLY A 179 -22.47 1.50 -5.95
N SER A 180 -23.47 1.55 -6.83
CA SER A 180 -24.81 2.09 -6.54
C SER A 180 -25.54 1.30 -5.45
N VAL A 181 -25.25 0.00 -5.31
CA VAL A 181 -25.88 -0.85 -4.27
C VAL A 181 -25.12 -0.81 -2.93
N LEU A 182 -23.81 -0.53 -2.94
CA LEU A 182 -22.94 -0.67 -1.76
C LEU A 182 -22.38 0.65 -1.17
N PHE A 183 -22.25 1.74 -1.92
CA PHE A 183 -21.58 2.95 -1.39
C PHE A 183 -22.45 3.90 -0.57
N PHE A 184 -23.76 3.64 -0.40
CA PHE A 184 -24.58 4.53 0.40
C PHE A 184 -24.42 4.25 1.91
N ARG A 185 -24.08 5.33 2.64
CA ARG A 185 -23.81 5.64 4.08
C ARG A 185 -23.83 4.57 5.19
N ARG A 186 -24.28 3.32 4.99
CA ARG A 186 -24.31 2.23 6.01
C ARG A 186 -23.98 0.82 5.49
N ALA A 187 -23.61 0.63 4.22
CA ALA A 187 -23.41 -0.70 3.63
C ALA A 187 -21.93 -1.19 3.58
N LYS A 188 -20.98 -0.46 4.19
CA LYS A 188 -19.57 -0.89 4.29
C LYS A 188 -19.44 -2.24 5.01
N ASP A 189 -20.22 -2.44 6.08
CA ASP A 189 -20.22 -3.68 6.86
C ASP A 189 -20.71 -4.90 6.05
N ASP A 190 -21.66 -4.69 5.14
CA ASP A 190 -22.14 -5.75 4.23
C ASP A 190 -21.05 -6.18 3.24
N LEU A 191 -20.28 -5.23 2.70
CA LEU A 191 -19.17 -5.53 1.77
C LEU A 191 -18.04 -6.28 2.48
N PHE A 192 -17.67 -5.87 3.69
CA PHE A 192 -16.67 -6.58 4.50
C PHE A 192 -17.09 -8.03 4.76
N LYS A 193 -18.35 -8.23 5.16
CA LYS A 193 -18.89 -9.57 5.39
C LYS A 193 -18.87 -10.41 4.12
N VAL A 194 -19.30 -9.84 2.98
CA VAL A 194 -19.27 -10.54 1.69
C VAL A 194 -17.83 -10.91 1.28
N LEU A 195 -16.84 -10.07 1.56
CA LEU A 195 -15.43 -10.38 1.28
C LEU A 195 -14.88 -11.48 2.17
N ASP A 196 -15.12 -11.42 3.49
CA ASP A 196 -14.66 -12.43 4.42
C ASP A 196 -15.30 -13.79 4.12
N ASP A 197 -16.61 -13.80 3.86
CA ASP A 197 -17.35 -14.99 3.46
C ASP A 197 -16.90 -15.53 2.08
N ASN A 198 -16.16 -14.74 1.29
CA ASN A 198 -15.75 -15.10 -0.06
C ASN A 198 -14.28 -14.72 -0.37
N PHE A 199 -13.37 -14.90 0.59
CA PHE A 199 -11.93 -14.60 0.43
C PHE A 199 -11.32 -15.27 -0.82
N THR A 200 -11.85 -16.46 -1.15
CA THR A 200 -11.64 -17.12 -2.44
C THR A 200 -12.93 -17.12 -3.25
N ILE A 201 -12.86 -16.59 -4.47
CA ILE A 201 -13.90 -16.68 -5.49
C ILE A 201 -13.23 -17.25 -6.74
N LEU A 202 -13.88 -18.19 -7.42
CA LEU A 202 -13.34 -18.84 -8.64
C LEU A 202 -11.99 -19.54 -8.42
N LYS A 203 -11.79 -20.16 -7.24
CA LYS A 203 -10.52 -20.81 -6.83
C LYS A 203 -9.30 -19.86 -6.76
N ARG A 204 -9.51 -18.55 -6.86
CA ARG A 204 -8.45 -17.52 -6.77
C ARG A 204 -8.71 -16.62 -5.57
N PRO A 205 -7.66 -16.20 -4.84
CA PRO A 205 -7.78 -15.14 -3.84
C PRO A 205 -8.22 -13.85 -4.51
N VAL A 206 -9.28 -13.22 -3.99
CA VAL A 206 -9.79 -11.93 -4.48
C VAL A 206 -8.70 -10.86 -4.67
N PRO A 207 -7.72 -10.71 -3.74
CA PRO A 207 -6.59 -9.80 -3.94
C PRO A 207 -5.82 -10.00 -5.25
N GLN A 208 -5.63 -11.24 -5.72
CA GLN A 208 -4.92 -11.49 -6.99
C GLN A 208 -5.72 -10.98 -8.19
N ILE A 209 -7.05 -11.10 -8.16
CA ILE A 209 -7.94 -10.59 -9.20
C ILE A 209 -7.77 -9.06 -9.33
N PHE A 210 -7.73 -8.35 -8.20
CA PHE A 210 -7.49 -6.91 -8.19
C PHE A 210 -6.12 -6.52 -8.76
N ILE A 211 -5.06 -7.23 -8.36
CA ILE A 211 -3.69 -7.00 -8.86
C ILE A 211 -3.63 -7.18 -10.39
N HIS A 212 -4.19 -8.28 -10.89
CA HIS A 212 -4.24 -8.56 -12.33
C HIS A 212 -5.05 -7.49 -13.08
N HIS A 213 -6.16 -7.04 -12.52
CA HIS A 213 -6.97 -6.00 -13.14
C HIS A 213 -6.23 -4.67 -13.22
N ILE A 214 -5.59 -4.21 -12.15
CA ILE A 214 -4.78 -2.99 -12.14
C ILE A 214 -3.69 -3.06 -13.21
N HIS A 215 -2.99 -4.20 -13.30
CA HIS A 215 -1.99 -4.42 -14.34
C HIS A 215 -2.57 -4.38 -15.75
N ARG A 216 -3.74 -5.01 -15.97
CA ARG A 216 -4.44 -4.96 -17.25
C ARG A 216 -4.77 -3.52 -17.63
N GLN A 217 -5.29 -2.72 -16.72
CA GLN A 217 -5.60 -1.31 -16.99
C GLN A 217 -4.35 -0.48 -17.29
N CYS A 218 -3.25 -0.70 -16.57
CA CYS A 218 -1.96 -0.04 -16.84
C CYS A 218 -1.40 -0.37 -18.24
N ASN A 219 -1.78 -1.51 -18.82
CA ASN A 219 -1.34 -1.93 -20.15
C ASN A 219 -2.32 -1.52 -21.25
N SER A 220 -3.61 -1.37 -20.93
CA SER A 220 -4.67 -1.03 -21.88
C SER A 220 -4.83 0.47 -22.13
N VAL A 221 -4.01 1.32 -21.50
CA VAL A 221 -4.15 2.79 -21.53
C VAL A 221 -4.28 3.39 -22.92
N ARG A 222 -3.54 2.88 -23.92
CA ARG A 222 -3.61 3.37 -25.30
C ARG A 222 -4.98 3.14 -25.96
N THR A 223 -5.81 2.28 -25.38
CA THR A 223 -7.15 1.92 -25.85
C THR A 223 -8.24 2.52 -24.95
N TRP A 224 -7.89 3.49 -24.09
CA TRP A 224 -8.87 4.21 -23.31
C TRP A 224 -9.66 5.13 -24.24
N ASN A 225 -10.92 4.80 -24.48
CA ASN A 225 -11.82 5.67 -25.24
C ASN A 225 -12.36 6.77 -24.32
N ARG A 226 -12.62 7.95 -24.87
CA ARG A 226 -12.53 9.29 -24.24
C ARG A 226 -13.35 9.62 -22.97
N THR A 227 -14.10 8.74 -22.33
CA THR A 227 -14.89 9.11 -21.12
C THR A 227 -15.19 7.94 -20.17
N MET A 228 -15.50 6.73 -20.67
CA MET A 228 -16.05 5.65 -19.83
C MET A 228 -15.05 4.83 -18.96
N LYS A 229 -13.79 5.24 -18.77
CA LYS A 229 -12.80 4.40 -18.04
C LYS A 229 -12.22 4.99 -16.76
N LEU A 230 -12.16 6.32 -16.62
CA LEU A 230 -11.61 6.93 -15.40
C LEU A 230 -12.61 6.87 -14.26
N GLU A 231 -13.87 7.23 -14.51
CA GLU A 231 -14.97 7.08 -13.55
C GLU A 231 -15.09 5.63 -13.07
N SER A 232 -15.10 4.67 -13.99
CA SER A 232 -15.21 3.25 -13.65
C SER A 232 -13.98 2.74 -12.90
N LEU A 233 -12.80 3.27 -13.20
CA LEU A 233 -11.59 2.97 -12.43
C LEU A 233 -11.65 3.60 -11.03
N ARG A 234 -12.21 4.80 -10.88
CA ARG A 234 -12.49 5.43 -9.58
C ARG A 234 -13.42 4.57 -8.75
N VAL A 235 -14.54 4.13 -9.30
CA VAL A 235 -15.49 3.25 -8.62
C VAL A 235 -14.83 1.91 -8.26
N PHE A 236 -14.03 1.33 -9.16
CA PHE A 236 -13.23 0.14 -8.85
C PHE A 236 -12.27 0.36 -7.68
N MET A 237 -11.54 1.48 -7.66
CA MET A 237 -10.59 1.80 -6.58
C MET A 237 -11.30 2.07 -5.25
N LEU A 238 -12.48 2.69 -5.26
CA LEU A 238 -13.33 2.83 -4.07
C LEU A 238 -13.76 1.46 -3.55
N LEU A 239 -14.20 0.55 -4.44
CA LEU A 239 -14.59 -0.82 -4.06
C LEU A 239 -13.39 -1.54 -3.45
N PHE A 240 -12.24 -1.48 -4.11
CA PHE A 240 -10.99 -2.05 -3.63
C PHE A 240 -10.58 -1.49 -2.27
N GLN A 241 -10.61 -0.17 -2.05
CA GLN A 241 -10.23 0.43 -0.77
C GLN A 241 -11.21 0.03 0.34
N ALA A 242 -12.51 -0.06 0.02
CA ALA A 242 -13.50 -0.63 0.91
C ALA A 242 -13.30 -2.13 1.14
N CYS A 243 -12.50 -2.84 0.34
CA CYS A 243 -12.06 -4.20 0.66
C CYS A 243 -10.78 -4.20 1.52
N ALA A 244 -9.85 -3.29 1.22
CA ALA A 244 -8.53 -3.20 1.82
C ALA A 244 -8.56 -2.65 3.26
N ASN A 245 -9.44 -1.69 3.55
CA ASN A 245 -9.55 -1.04 4.86
C ASN A 245 -10.51 -1.79 5.84
N GLY A 246 -10.92 -3.01 5.50
CA GLY A 246 -11.82 -3.81 6.33
C GLY A 246 -11.17 -4.34 7.61
N LYS A 247 -12.00 -4.72 8.59
CA LYS A 247 -11.55 -5.29 9.88
C LYS A 247 -10.78 -6.62 9.71
N SER A 248 -10.92 -7.29 8.57
CA SER A 248 -10.16 -8.49 8.23
C SER A 248 -8.86 -8.11 7.52
N GLY A 249 -7.78 -8.07 8.29
CA GLY A 249 -6.45 -7.80 7.73
C GLY A 249 -6.05 -8.82 6.64
N SER A 250 -6.54 -10.06 6.67
CA SER A 250 -5.99 -11.16 5.86
C SER A 250 -5.91 -10.87 4.35
N ALA A 251 -6.95 -10.28 3.75
CA ALA A 251 -7.03 -10.02 2.30
C ALA A 251 -6.11 -8.87 1.89
N PHE A 252 -6.07 -7.80 2.69
CA PHE A 252 -5.16 -6.69 2.46
C PHE A 252 -3.70 -7.11 2.61
N HIS A 253 -3.37 -7.92 3.62
CA HIS A 253 -2.01 -8.45 3.78
C HIS A 253 -1.63 -9.35 2.61
N TYR A 254 -2.55 -10.22 2.17
CA TYR A 254 -2.32 -11.01 0.97
C TYR A 254 -2.03 -10.10 -0.24
N PHE A 255 -2.83 -9.07 -0.46
CA PHE A 255 -2.59 -8.09 -1.54
C PHE A 255 -1.18 -7.48 -1.45
N VAL A 256 -0.82 -7.02 -0.26
CA VAL A 256 0.46 -6.36 0.03
C VAL A 256 1.64 -7.27 -0.30
N PHE A 257 1.62 -8.52 0.17
CA PHE A 257 2.73 -9.45 -0.02
C PHE A 257 2.75 -10.17 -1.37
N ASN A 258 1.71 -10.01 -2.20
CA ASN A 258 1.63 -10.65 -3.52
C ASN A 258 1.74 -9.65 -4.69
N GLY A 259 2.42 -8.51 -4.47
CA GLY A 259 2.76 -7.55 -5.52
C GLY A 259 1.73 -6.44 -5.73
N GLY A 260 0.77 -6.28 -4.82
CA GLY A 260 -0.21 -5.19 -4.83
C GLY A 260 0.41 -3.79 -4.84
N PRO A 261 1.35 -3.46 -3.95
CA PRO A 261 1.99 -2.15 -3.92
C PRO A 261 2.70 -1.82 -5.22
N LYS A 262 3.41 -2.79 -5.81
CA LYS A 262 4.02 -2.65 -7.14
C LYS A 262 2.98 -2.36 -8.23
N ALA A 263 1.79 -2.96 -8.17
CA ALA A 263 0.69 -2.66 -9.07
C ALA A 263 0.16 -1.23 -8.88
N LEU A 264 0.01 -0.76 -7.63
CA LEU A 264 -0.40 0.61 -7.30
C LEU A 264 0.64 1.64 -7.78
N THR A 265 1.93 1.42 -7.51
CA THR A 265 3.00 2.31 -8.02
C THR A 265 3.00 2.37 -9.54
N ARG A 266 2.79 1.23 -10.21
CA ARG A 266 2.68 1.20 -11.68
C ARG A 266 1.46 1.97 -12.19
N LEU A 267 0.35 1.96 -11.45
CA LEU A 267 -0.83 2.75 -11.77
C LEU A 267 -0.53 4.25 -11.65
N LEU A 268 0.09 4.69 -10.55
CA LEU A 268 0.54 6.07 -10.36
C LEU A 268 1.48 6.50 -11.49
N PHE A 269 2.51 5.70 -11.77
CA PHE A 269 3.46 5.98 -12.85
C PHE A 269 2.76 6.07 -14.21
N THR A 270 1.75 5.24 -14.43
CA THR A 270 0.99 5.23 -15.69
C THR A 270 0.10 6.47 -15.85
N LEU A 271 -0.56 6.92 -14.78
CA LEU A 271 -1.44 8.10 -14.81
C LEU A 271 -0.67 9.42 -14.80
N ILE A 272 0.44 9.48 -14.06
CA ILE A 272 1.18 10.72 -13.81
C ILE A 272 2.38 10.88 -14.76
N VAL A 273 3.25 9.86 -14.83
CA VAL A 273 4.55 9.99 -15.50
C VAL A 273 4.45 9.76 -17.00
N ARG A 274 3.53 8.90 -17.45
CA ARG A 274 3.30 8.67 -18.88
C ARG A 274 2.37 9.74 -19.44
N GLU A 275 2.94 10.84 -19.91
CA GLU A 275 2.20 11.99 -20.48
C GLU A 275 1.14 11.63 -21.53
N LYS A 276 1.36 10.54 -22.29
CA LYS A 276 0.41 10.07 -23.30
C LYS A 276 -0.91 9.55 -22.71
N THR A 277 -0.94 9.17 -21.43
CA THR A 277 -2.11 8.54 -20.79
C THR A 277 -3.27 9.52 -20.62
N LEU A 278 -3.00 10.70 -20.09
CA LEU A 278 -4.00 11.75 -19.82
C LEU A 278 -3.80 12.97 -20.73
N ARG A 279 -3.25 12.75 -21.92
CA ARG A 279 -2.98 13.82 -22.90
C ARG A 279 -4.28 14.49 -23.34
N ASP A 280 -5.32 13.69 -23.57
CA ASP A 280 -6.63 14.12 -24.06
C ASP A 280 -7.60 14.51 -22.94
N VAL A 281 -7.15 14.55 -21.67
CA VAL A 281 -7.96 14.93 -20.51
C VAL A 281 -7.41 16.25 -19.94
N PRO A 282 -7.93 17.41 -20.36
CA PRO A 282 -7.51 18.73 -19.86
C PRO A 282 -7.77 18.89 -18.36
N GLU A 283 -7.03 19.77 -17.68
CA GLU A 283 -7.21 20.04 -16.24
C GLU A 283 -8.53 20.77 -15.92
N ASP A 284 -9.06 21.50 -16.89
CA ASP A 284 -10.33 22.25 -16.85
C ASP A 284 -11.54 21.43 -17.32
N SER A 285 -11.36 20.15 -17.65
CA SER A 285 -12.43 19.25 -18.12
C SER A 285 -13.49 18.90 -17.05
N GLY A 286 -13.41 19.47 -15.85
CA GLY A 286 -14.37 19.26 -14.78
C GLY A 286 -14.30 17.84 -14.22
N ASP A 287 -15.29 17.01 -14.58
CA ASP A 287 -15.52 15.68 -13.99
C ASP A 287 -14.50 14.63 -14.47
N ASP A 288 -14.06 14.68 -15.74
CA ASP A 288 -13.10 13.70 -16.28
C ASP A 288 -11.73 13.75 -15.57
N PHE A 289 -11.24 14.97 -15.31
CA PHE A 289 -9.99 15.14 -14.55
C PHE A 289 -10.20 14.88 -13.05
N LEU A 290 -11.39 15.16 -12.51
CA LEU A 290 -11.73 14.82 -11.12
C LEU A 290 -11.66 13.31 -10.89
N ASP A 291 -12.14 12.49 -11.82
CA ASP A 291 -12.02 11.04 -11.72
C ASP A 291 -10.57 10.57 -11.69
N ALA A 292 -9.71 11.13 -12.57
CA ALA A 292 -8.28 10.84 -12.53
C ALA A 292 -7.65 11.27 -11.21
N TYR A 293 -8.02 12.45 -10.69
CA TYR A 293 -7.56 12.98 -9.41
C TYR A 293 -7.93 12.06 -8.25
N ASP A 294 -9.19 11.60 -8.21
CA ASP A 294 -9.67 10.67 -7.19
C ASP A 294 -8.98 9.30 -7.29
N VAL A 295 -8.78 8.75 -8.50
CA VAL A 295 -8.02 7.49 -8.68
C VAL A 295 -6.60 7.63 -8.14
N VAL A 296 -5.90 8.73 -8.46
CA VAL A 296 -4.56 9.00 -7.92
C VAL A 296 -4.61 9.07 -6.40
N ASN A 297 -5.51 9.86 -5.82
CA ASN A 297 -5.61 10.01 -4.36
C ASN A 297 -5.85 8.66 -3.66
N LEU A 298 -6.84 7.88 -4.11
CA LEU A 298 -7.16 6.55 -3.57
C LEU A 298 -5.97 5.59 -3.67
N THR A 299 -5.20 5.68 -4.76
CA THR A 299 -3.99 4.87 -4.97
C THR A 299 -2.88 5.26 -3.99
N VAL A 300 -2.67 6.57 -3.76
CA VAL A 300 -1.67 7.07 -2.82
C VAL A 300 -2.03 6.71 -1.39
N GLU A 301 -3.29 6.88 -0.97
CA GLU A 301 -3.77 6.50 0.35
C GLU A 301 -3.53 5.01 0.64
N CYS A 302 -3.88 4.14 -0.31
CA CYS A 302 -3.66 2.70 -0.15
C CYS A 302 -2.17 2.36 -0.10
N LEU A 303 -1.34 3.04 -0.89
CA LEU A 303 0.11 2.84 -0.86
C LEU A 303 0.73 3.31 0.45
N ALA A 304 0.24 4.42 1.03
CA ALA A 304 0.69 4.94 2.32
C ALA A 304 0.43 3.98 3.47
N ILE A 305 -0.71 3.27 3.45
CA ILE A 305 -1.01 2.20 4.41
C ILE A 305 -0.11 0.97 4.13
N SER A 306 0.10 0.62 2.85
CA SER A 306 0.89 -0.56 2.47
C SER A 306 2.36 -0.44 2.85
N ILE A 307 2.98 0.73 2.64
CA ILE A 307 4.42 0.96 2.88
C ILE A 307 4.77 0.84 4.37
N GLN A 308 3.84 1.12 5.28
CA GLN A 308 4.03 0.93 6.74
C GLN A 308 4.26 -0.54 7.11
N ILE A 309 3.83 -1.49 6.27
CA ILE A 309 3.91 -2.91 6.59
C ILE A 309 5.33 -3.43 6.42
N SER A 310 6.15 -2.94 5.48
CA SER A 310 7.48 -3.54 5.26
C SER A 310 8.37 -2.67 4.39
N PRO A 311 9.67 -2.52 4.71
CA PRO A 311 10.65 -1.87 3.85
C PRO A 311 10.80 -2.57 2.49
N ILE A 312 10.46 -3.87 2.36
CA ILE A 312 10.42 -4.53 1.05
C ILE A 312 9.41 -3.84 0.12
N ILE A 313 8.25 -3.46 0.65
CA ILE A 313 7.21 -2.76 -0.11
C ILE A 313 7.69 -1.38 -0.53
N VAL A 314 8.43 -0.69 0.36
CA VAL A 314 9.05 0.60 0.05
C VAL A 314 10.08 0.44 -1.06
N MET A 315 10.94 -0.57 -0.99
CA MET A 315 11.92 -0.89 -2.03
C MET A 315 11.23 -1.14 -3.38
N GLU A 316 10.18 -1.95 -3.41
CA GLU A 316 9.43 -2.23 -4.65
C GLU A 316 8.78 -0.97 -5.24
N SER A 317 8.25 -0.10 -4.37
CA SER A 317 7.62 1.16 -4.79
C SER A 317 8.65 2.15 -5.34
N LEU A 318 9.81 2.25 -4.69
CA LEU A 318 10.94 3.05 -5.16
C LEU A 318 11.48 2.54 -6.51
N ASP A 319 11.70 1.22 -6.63
CA ASP A 319 12.12 0.58 -7.88
C ASP A 319 11.07 0.76 -9.00
N GLY A 320 9.78 0.87 -8.63
CA GLY A 320 8.67 1.18 -9.53
C GLY A 320 8.58 2.66 -9.95
N GLY A 321 9.43 3.53 -9.43
CA GLY A 321 9.49 4.95 -9.80
C GLY A 321 8.60 5.87 -8.97
N LEU A 322 8.30 5.52 -7.71
CA LEU A 322 7.45 6.32 -6.82
C LEU A 322 7.90 7.79 -6.72
N VAL A 323 9.20 8.05 -6.54
CA VAL A 323 9.75 9.43 -6.46
C VAL A 323 9.40 10.23 -7.71
N PHE A 324 9.51 9.64 -8.90
CA PHE A 324 9.15 10.31 -10.14
C PHE A 324 7.64 10.57 -10.24
N ALA A 325 6.80 9.66 -9.74
CA ALA A 325 5.37 9.86 -9.71
C ALA A 325 4.99 11.03 -8.78
N ILE A 326 5.66 11.19 -7.64
CA ILE A 326 5.45 12.32 -6.73
C ILE A 326 5.87 13.63 -7.41
N LEU A 327 7.10 13.71 -7.90
CA LEU A 327 7.66 14.97 -8.41
C LEU A 327 6.97 15.46 -9.70
N LYS A 328 6.50 14.53 -10.55
CA LYS A 328 5.83 14.87 -11.82
C LYS A 328 4.31 15.12 -11.71
N ALA A 329 3.71 15.02 -10.53
CA ALA A 329 2.25 15.17 -10.37
C ALA A 329 1.74 16.63 -10.38
N LEU A 330 2.50 17.59 -10.95
CA LEU A 330 2.19 19.02 -10.96
C LEU A 330 0.77 19.35 -11.46
N ARG A 331 0.28 18.64 -12.48
CA ARG A 331 -1.09 18.79 -13.00
C ARG A 331 -2.16 18.50 -11.93
N PHE A 332 -1.93 17.50 -11.10
CA PHE A 332 -2.84 17.12 -10.02
C PHE A 332 -2.78 18.10 -8.85
N TYR A 333 -1.58 18.58 -8.49
CA TYR A 333 -1.43 19.60 -7.45
C TYR A 333 -2.13 20.90 -7.83
N ARG A 334 -1.96 21.36 -9.08
CA ARG A 334 -2.65 22.55 -9.59
C ARG A 334 -4.17 22.40 -9.52
N PHE A 335 -4.69 21.25 -9.93
CA PHE A 335 -6.13 20.97 -9.86
C PHE A 335 -6.65 20.98 -8.42
N GLY A 336 -5.95 20.35 -7.48
CA GLY A 336 -6.30 20.37 -6.06
C GLY A 336 -6.37 21.79 -5.49
N ARG A 337 -5.32 22.59 -5.72
CA ARG A 337 -5.22 23.97 -5.25
C ARG A 337 -6.30 24.91 -5.83
N ASN A 338 -6.65 24.74 -7.11
CA ASN A 338 -7.72 25.53 -7.73
C ASN A 338 -9.11 25.25 -7.11
N ARG A 339 -9.35 24.03 -6.63
CA ARG A 339 -10.61 23.64 -5.97
C ARG A 339 -10.69 24.11 -4.51
N GLU A 340 -9.56 24.16 -3.82
CA GLU A 340 -9.47 24.73 -2.47
C GLU A 340 -9.84 26.23 -2.48
N ASN A 341 -9.36 26.98 -3.47
CA ASN A 341 -9.68 28.40 -3.61
C ASN A 341 -11.17 28.68 -3.96
N THR A 342 -11.89 27.68 -4.47
CA THR A 342 -13.29 27.82 -4.93
C THR A 342 -14.31 27.17 -4.00
N SER A 343 -13.88 26.34 -3.04
CA SER A 343 -14.78 25.63 -2.12
C SER A 343 -14.26 25.66 -0.68
N THR A 344 -15.14 25.91 0.29
CA THR A 344 -14.79 26.02 1.71
C THR A 344 -14.46 24.69 2.41
N SER A 345 -14.34 23.56 1.69
CA SER A 345 -14.25 22.23 2.34
C SER A 345 -13.43 21.15 1.64
N THR A 346 -12.75 21.41 0.51
CA THR A 346 -11.86 20.40 -0.09
C THR A 346 -10.40 20.86 -0.09
N ASN A 347 -9.68 20.45 0.96
CA ASN A 347 -8.22 20.53 1.03
C ASN A 347 -7.57 19.79 -0.16
N ASP A 348 -6.38 20.19 -0.58
CA ASP A 348 -5.59 19.48 -1.60
C ASP A 348 -5.22 18.05 -1.15
N ARG A 349 -6.10 17.09 -1.47
CA ARG A 349 -6.03 15.68 -1.04
C ARG A 349 -4.81 14.96 -1.59
N VAL A 350 -4.51 15.09 -2.88
CA VAL A 350 -3.38 14.39 -3.51
C VAL A 350 -2.05 14.86 -2.92
N SER A 351 -1.86 16.17 -2.74
CA SER A 351 -0.67 16.72 -2.09
C SER A 351 -0.54 16.24 -0.64
N ALA A 352 -1.63 16.31 0.13
CA ALA A 352 -1.64 15.83 1.51
C ALA A 352 -1.32 14.32 1.61
N SER A 353 -1.91 13.50 0.74
CA SER A 353 -1.68 12.05 0.69
C SER A 353 -0.24 11.71 0.33
N PHE A 354 0.38 12.43 -0.62
CA PHE A 354 1.80 12.25 -0.92
C PHE A 354 2.71 12.74 0.20
N ALA A 355 2.32 13.78 0.94
CA ALA A 355 3.09 14.25 2.10
C ALA A 355 3.11 13.18 3.20
N VAL A 356 1.97 12.54 3.46
CA VAL A 356 1.88 11.40 4.39
C VAL A 356 2.72 10.23 3.89
N LEU A 357 2.67 9.90 2.60
CA LEU A 357 3.46 8.83 2.01
C LEU A 357 4.98 9.06 2.18
N LEU A 358 5.45 10.29 1.93
CA LEU A 358 6.84 10.68 2.12
C LEU A 358 7.26 10.58 3.59
N ALA A 359 6.44 11.10 4.51
CA ALA A 359 6.68 11.03 5.95
C ALA A 359 6.79 9.57 6.43
N VAL A 360 5.86 8.70 6.00
CA VAL A 360 5.90 7.28 6.34
C VAL A 360 7.15 6.59 5.78
N MET A 361 7.53 6.92 4.55
CA MET A 361 8.67 6.32 3.87
C MET A 361 10.00 6.73 4.53
N SER A 362 10.13 7.97 5.01
CA SER A 362 11.35 8.42 5.67
C SER A 362 11.66 7.60 6.92
N PHE A 363 10.63 7.07 7.60
CA PHE A 363 10.85 6.19 8.75
C PHE A 363 11.60 4.89 8.42
N GLN A 364 11.60 4.51 7.15
CA GLN A 364 12.23 3.29 6.67
C GLN A 364 13.66 3.53 6.14
N PHE A 365 14.19 4.76 6.24
CA PHE A 365 15.59 5.08 5.86
C PHE A 365 16.63 4.47 6.79
N VAL A 366 16.23 4.04 7.98
CA VAL A 366 17.05 3.18 8.86
C VAL A 366 17.45 1.87 8.18
N TYR A 367 16.76 1.44 7.10
CA TYR A 367 17.16 0.29 6.29
C TYR A 367 18.02 0.73 5.09
N PRO A 368 19.33 0.40 5.03
CA PRO A 368 20.23 0.78 3.93
C PRO A 368 19.72 0.42 2.53
N SER A 369 18.96 -0.67 2.43
CA SER A 369 18.37 -1.12 1.17
C SER A 369 17.28 -0.19 0.62
N VAL A 370 16.52 0.47 1.51
CA VAL A 370 15.53 1.51 1.19
C VAL A 370 16.25 2.83 0.92
N LEU A 371 17.13 3.24 1.83
CA LEU A 371 17.91 4.48 1.76
C LEU A 371 18.63 4.64 0.41
N ARG A 372 19.38 3.60 -0.01
CA ARG A 372 20.12 3.64 -1.28
C ARG A 372 19.21 3.76 -2.49
N ARG A 373 18.02 3.14 -2.48
CA ARG A 373 17.05 3.25 -3.58
C ARG A 373 16.43 4.63 -3.64
N PHE A 374 16.10 5.20 -2.48
CA PHE A 374 15.59 6.57 -2.39
C PHE A 374 16.61 7.57 -2.95
N ILE A 375 17.85 7.52 -2.46
CA ILE A 375 18.94 8.41 -2.93
C ILE A 375 19.23 8.23 -4.41
N LYS A 376 19.27 6.99 -4.90
CA LYS A 376 19.42 6.72 -6.34
C LYS A 376 18.29 7.38 -7.15
N SER A 377 17.06 7.31 -6.65
CA SER A 377 15.90 7.89 -7.31
C SER A 377 15.92 9.41 -7.27
N MET A 378 16.29 9.99 -6.12
CA MET A 378 16.48 11.42 -5.90
C MET A 378 17.56 11.99 -6.83
N ARG A 379 18.76 11.39 -6.85
CA ARG A 379 19.86 11.80 -7.76
C ARG A 379 19.44 11.72 -9.22
N LYS A 380 18.69 10.67 -9.60
CA LYS A 380 18.18 10.51 -10.96
C LYS A 380 17.14 11.59 -11.31
N ALA A 381 16.29 11.99 -10.36
CA ALA A 381 15.30 13.04 -10.55
C ALA A 381 15.97 14.41 -10.73
N ASN A 382 16.96 14.73 -9.89
CA ASN A 382 17.77 15.94 -10.02
C ASN A 382 18.51 15.96 -11.37
N ALA A 383 19.22 14.88 -11.73
CA ALA A 383 19.90 14.77 -13.03
C ALA A 383 18.96 14.87 -14.26
N SER A 384 17.64 14.70 -14.05
CA SER A 384 16.62 14.84 -15.08
C SER A 384 15.91 16.21 -15.04
N GLY A 385 16.30 17.13 -14.15
CA GLY A 385 15.71 18.45 -13.98
C GLY A 385 14.28 18.44 -13.40
N ILE A 386 13.96 17.46 -12.54
CA ILE A 386 12.60 17.26 -11.99
C ILE A 386 12.54 17.56 -10.48
N ASP A 387 13.65 17.93 -9.83
CA ASP A 387 13.64 18.31 -8.41
C ASP A 387 13.00 19.70 -8.23
N TRP A 388 12.08 19.81 -7.27
CA TRP A 388 11.35 21.06 -7.02
C TRP A 388 12.26 22.19 -6.55
N ASP A 389 13.40 21.89 -5.91
CA ASP A 389 14.33 22.92 -5.45
C ASP A 389 15.02 23.65 -6.63
N ASP A 390 15.18 22.96 -7.76
CA ASP A 390 15.82 23.50 -8.97
C ASP A 390 14.80 24.09 -9.96
N MET A 391 13.50 23.91 -9.68
CA MET A 391 12.42 24.38 -10.54
C MET A 391 12.05 25.84 -10.25
N PRO A 392 11.67 26.62 -11.28
CA PRO A 392 11.17 27.98 -11.10
C PRO A 392 10.01 28.07 -10.09
N GLU A 393 9.99 29.10 -9.26
CA GLU A 393 9.02 29.27 -8.16
C GLU A 393 7.57 29.29 -8.65
N ASP A 394 7.33 29.86 -9.84
CA ASP A 394 6.02 29.88 -10.49
C ASP A 394 5.50 28.46 -10.82
N GLN A 395 6.39 27.53 -11.15
CA GLN A 395 6.04 26.13 -11.43
C GLN A 395 5.82 25.31 -10.16
N THR A 396 6.54 25.62 -9.08
CA THR A 396 6.42 24.87 -7.81
C THR A 396 5.34 25.43 -6.90
N ARG A 397 4.88 26.67 -7.11
CA ARG A 397 3.80 27.29 -6.32
C ARG A 397 2.51 26.46 -6.31
N VAL A 398 2.30 25.57 -7.27
CA VAL A 398 1.13 24.66 -7.26
C VAL A 398 1.27 23.53 -6.24
N VAL A 399 2.48 23.18 -5.82
CA VAL A 399 2.77 22.15 -4.82
C VAL A 399 2.39 22.69 -3.45
N GLY A 400 1.59 21.94 -2.69
CA GLY A 400 1.19 22.34 -1.33
C GLY A 400 2.39 22.41 -0.37
N ASP A 401 2.38 23.37 0.54
CA ASP A 401 3.51 23.68 1.43
C ASP A 401 3.93 22.47 2.26
N ARG A 402 2.96 21.76 2.83
CA ARG A 402 3.19 20.52 3.59
C ARG A 402 3.93 19.46 2.76
N LEU A 403 3.58 19.27 1.50
CA LEU A 403 4.25 18.29 0.64
C LEU A 403 5.69 18.70 0.34
N ARG A 404 5.91 20.00 0.08
CA ARG A 404 7.24 20.56 -0.15
C ARG A 404 8.14 20.40 1.07
N GLU A 405 7.63 20.76 2.25
CA GLU A 405 8.34 20.59 3.53
C GLU A 405 8.70 19.12 3.77
N GLN A 406 7.77 18.19 3.53
CA GLN A 406 8.04 16.76 3.69
C GLN A 406 9.07 16.25 2.67
N TRP A 407 9.08 16.75 1.44
CA TRP A 407 10.12 16.42 0.46
C TRP A 407 11.50 16.89 0.92
N THR A 408 11.62 18.15 1.35
CA THR A 408 12.88 18.70 1.88
C THR A 408 13.37 17.93 3.10
N GLN A 409 12.46 17.61 4.04
CA GLN A 409 12.78 16.83 5.22
C GLN A 409 13.24 15.41 4.86
N CYS A 410 12.59 14.74 3.91
CA CYS A 410 13.02 13.42 3.44
C CYS A 410 14.42 13.47 2.81
N LYS A 411 14.72 14.49 2.00
CA LYS A 411 16.06 14.67 1.42
C LYS A 411 17.11 14.83 2.50
N ARG A 412 16.85 15.70 3.48
CA ARG A 412 17.75 15.94 4.62
C ARG A 412 18.05 14.66 5.40
N ILE A 413 17.01 13.96 5.87
CA ILE A 413 17.16 12.69 6.61
C ILE A 413 17.93 11.67 5.76
N ALA A 414 17.60 11.55 4.47
CA ALA A 414 18.29 10.60 3.59
C ALA A 414 19.78 10.92 3.44
N VAL A 415 20.15 12.18 3.30
CA VAL A 415 21.57 12.59 3.21
C VAL A 415 22.29 12.30 4.52
N GLU A 416 21.74 12.73 5.65
CA GLU A 416 22.31 12.48 6.99
C GLU A 416 22.53 10.97 7.23
N MET A 417 21.51 10.15 7.00
CA MET A 417 21.59 8.69 7.14
C MET A 417 22.58 8.05 6.18
N HIS A 418 22.70 8.58 4.97
CA HIS A 418 23.63 8.05 3.98
C HIS A 418 25.07 8.39 4.30
N ASP A 419 25.34 9.51 4.96
CA ASP A 419 26.68 9.84 5.42
C ASP A 419 27.11 8.93 6.57
N ILE A 420 26.21 8.59 7.50
CA ILE A 420 26.44 7.53 8.50
C ILE A 420 26.72 6.18 7.81
N TYR A 421 25.89 5.82 6.82
CA TYR A 421 26.07 4.56 6.08
C TYR A 421 27.40 4.53 5.33
N ARG A 422 27.81 5.65 4.73
CA ARG A 422 29.09 5.78 4.03
C ARG A 422 30.26 5.62 5.01
N GLY A 423 30.19 6.27 6.18
CA GLY A 423 31.17 6.10 7.24
C GLY A 423 31.30 4.64 7.69
N LEU A 424 30.18 3.91 7.80
CA LEU A 424 30.21 2.47 8.06
C LEU A 424 30.96 1.70 6.97
N MET A 425 30.67 2.01 5.70
CA MET A 425 31.28 1.36 4.53
C MET A 425 32.79 1.65 4.39
N GLU A 426 33.23 2.83 4.82
CA GLU A 426 34.63 3.26 4.81
C GLU A 426 35.41 2.75 6.04
N SER A 427 34.70 2.40 7.12
CA SER A 427 35.30 1.86 8.33
C SER A 427 35.68 0.38 8.21
N ARG A 428 36.53 -0.10 9.13
CA ARG A 428 36.83 -1.54 9.29
C ARG A 428 35.57 -2.37 9.61
N MET A 429 34.49 -1.76 10.08
CA MET A 429 33.21 -2.44 10.32
C MET A 429 32.58 -2.98 9.03
N ALA A 430 32.93 -2.43 7.86
CA ALA A 430 32.49 -2.94 6.58
C ALA A 430 32.83 -4.43 6.39
N LEU A 431 33.97 -4.89 6.91
CA LEU A 431 34.37 -6.30 6.84
C LEU A 431 33.34 -7.22 7.50
N TYR A 432 32.58 -6.72 8.48
CA TYR A 432 31.52 -7.40 9.23
C TYR A 432 30.23 -7.62 8.45
N MET A 433 30.07 -7.00 7.29
CA MET A 433 28.90 -7.18 6.42
C MET A 433 28.87 -8.54 5.70
N CYS A 434 29.94 -9.34 5.74
CA CYS A 434 29.90 -10.67 5.17
C CYS A 434 29.15 -11.63 6.12
N GLY A 435 28.01 -12.16 5.69
CA GLY A 435 27.23 -13.13 6.45
C GLY A 435 27.84 -14.53 6.54
N PHE A 436 29.08 -14.73 6.08
CA PHE A 436 29.84 -15.96 6.32
C PHE A 436 30.70 -15.78 7.58
N PRO A 437 30.40 -16.47 8.70
CA PRO A 437 31.09 -16.23 9.98
C PRO A 437 32.59 -16.49 9.95
N LYS A 438 33.06 -17.33 9.02
CA LYS A 438 34.48 -17.65 8.82
C LYS A 438 35.05 -16.98 7.57
N CYS A 439 34.56 -15.79 7.22
CA CYS A 439 35.10 -15.01 6.11
C CYS A 439 36.62 -14.85 6.30
N PRO A 440 37.46 -15.11 5.28
CA PRO A 440 38.90 -14.90 5.40
C PRO A 440 39.27 -13.47 5.81
N HIS A 441 38.47 -12.48 5.42
CA HIS A 441 38.63 -11.09 5.86
C HIS A 441 38.37 -10.89 7.37
N PHE A 442 37.66 -11.81 8.04
CA PHE A 442 37.55 -11.84 9.51
C PHE A 442 38.74 -12.52 10.20
N VAL A 443 39.37 -13.50 9.54
CA VAL A 443 40.22 -14.50 10.22
C VAL A 443 41.70 -14.38 9.85
N GLY A 444 42.11 -13.66 8.80
CA GLY A 444 43.51 -13.64 8.36
C GLY A 444 44.00 -12.34 7.71
N ASN A 445 45.12 -11.84 8.25
CA ASN A 445 46.08 -10.84 7.75
C ASN A 445 45.53 -9.58 7.05
N HIS A 446 45.53 -8.50 7.83
CA HIS A 446 45.48 -7.10 7.41
C HIS A 446 46.63 -6.64 6.47
N SER A 447 47.50 -7.53 6.01
CA SER A 447 48.70 -7.18 5.24
C SER A 447 48.51 -7.11 3.71
N LYS A 448 47.28 -7.29 3.21
CA LYS A 448 47.00 -7.22 1.76
C LYS A 448 46.29 -5.94 1.31
N TYR A 449 45.83 -5.13 2.25
CA TYR A 449 45.29 -3.78 2.02
C TYR A 449 46.16 -2.69 2.65
N SER A 450 47.38 -3.04 3.09
CA SER A 450 48.38 -2.10 3.61
C SER A 450 49.33 -1.56 2.53
N ASN A 451 49.05 -1.83 1.25
CA ASN A 451 49.73 -1.13 0.18
C ASN A 451 48.93 0.14 -0.09
N GLU A 452 49.54 1.28 0.21
CA GLU A 452 49.05 2.65 0.04
C GLU A 452 48.75 3.04 -1.42
N ASP A 453 48.63 2.08 -2.33
CA ASP A 453 48.57 2.26 -3.80
C ASP A 453 47.31 1.67 -4.47
N GLU A 454 46.38 1.07 -3.74
CA GLU A 454 45.07 0.73 -4.31
C GLU A 454 44.06 1.83 -3.97
N SER A 455 43.61 2.55 -5.00
CA SER A 455 42.66 3.64 -4.86
C SER A 455 41.41 3.21 -4.09
N MET A 456 40.89 4.15 -3.29
CA MET A 456 39.66 4.04 -2.50
C MET A 456 38.37 3.83 -3.34
N ASP A 457 38.51 3.45 -4.62
CA ASP A 457 37.44 3.26 -5.59
C ASP A 457 36.88 1.82 -5.62
N ASP A 458 37.57 0.83 -5.06
CA ASP A 458 37.13 -0.58 -5.05
C ASP A 458 36.42 -0.97 -3.74
N ILE A 459 35.29 -0.29 -3.44
CA ILE A 459 34.34 -0.77 -2.44
C ILE A 459 33.83 -2.15 -2.91
N PRO A 460 33.96 -3.24 -2.12
CA PRO A 460 33.53 -4.57 -2.54
C PRO A 460 32.04 -4.54 -2.91
N GLN A 461 31.71 -4.91 -4.14
CA GLN A 461 30.32 -5.07 -4.55
C GLN A 461 29.72 -6.27 -3.81
N TYR A 462 29.06 -6.02 -2.69
CA TYR A 462 28.42 -7.07 -1.90
C TYR A 462 27.33 -7.79 -2.70
N LEU A 463 27.38 -9.12 -2.64
CA LEU A 463 26.43 -10.02 -3.25
C LEU A 463 25.37 -10.41 -2.23
N VAL A 464 24.12 -10.37 -2.64
CA VAL A 464 22.99 -10.81 -1.80
C VAL A 464 22.58 -12.22 -2.22
N CYS A 465 22.25 -13.07 -1.25
CA CYS A 465 21.69 -14.39 -1.52
C CYS A 465 20.48 -14.28 -2.46
N SER A 466 20.50 -14.99 -3.58
CA SER A 466 19.45 -14.88 -4.59
C SER A 466 18.10 -15.45 -4.14
N ALA A 467 18.10 -16.36 -3.16
CA ALA A 467 16.91 -17.02 -2.63
C ALA A 467 16.25 -16.20 -1.52
N CYS A 468 16.92 -15.99 -0.38
CA CYS A 468 16.32 -15.22 0.73
C CYS A 468 16.39 -13.70 0.54
N LYS A 469 17.23 -13.20 -0.39
CA LYS A 469 17.52 -11.77 -0.57
C LYS A 469 18.01 -11.06 0.70
N TRP A 470 18.49 -11.83 1.68
CA TRP A 470 18.71 -11.36 3.04
C TRP A 470 20.16 -11.35 3.48
N THR A 471 20.90 -12.43 3.21
CA THR A 471 22.30 -12.54 3.64
C THR A 471 23.22 -11.98 2.59
N TRP A 472 24.14 -11.11 3.02
CA TRP A 472 25.11 -10.43 2.16
C TRP A 472 26.48 -11.11 2.22
N TYR A 473 27.23 -11.04 1.13
CA TYR A 473 28.53 -11.68 0.98
C TYR A 473 29.49 -10.75 0.25
N CYS A 474 30.72 -10.63 0.73
CA CYS A 474 31.75 -9.88 0.02
C CYS A 474 32.20 -10.55 -1.29
N SER A 475 31.95 -11.86 -1.47
CA SER A 475 32.32 -12.60 -2.68
C SER A 475 31.43 -13.81 -2.95
N ARG A 476 31.44 -14.30 -4.21
CA ARG A 476 30.75 -15.54 -4.59
C ARG A 476 31.29 -16.74 -3.82
N GLU A 477 32.56 -16.70 -3.46
CA GLU A 477 33.21 -17.76 -2.69
C GLU A 477 32.69 -17.81 -1.26
N CYS A 478 32.59 -16.65 -0.58
CA CYS A 478 31.97 -16.57 0.74
C CYS A 478 30.52 -17.06 0.72
N ALA A 479 29.75 -16.71 -0.31
CA ALA A 479 28.38 -17.21 -0.48
C ALA A 479 28.34 -18.75 -0.59
N ARG A 480 29.21 -19.35 -1.42
CA ARG A 480 29.30 -20.80 -1.59
C ARG A 480 29.75 -21.51 -0.31
N ARG A 481 30.74 -20.96 0.39
CA ARG A 481 31.24 -21.53 1.65
C ARG A 481 30.20 -21.42 2.76
N ASN A 482 29.50 -20.29 2.86
CA ASN A 482 28.42 -20.17 3.84
C ASN A 482 27.28 -21.16 3.56
N TRP A 483 26.95 -21.37 2.29
CA TRP A 483 25.96 -22.36 1.87
C TRP A 483 26.38 -23.79 2.26
N LYS A 484 27.64 -24.17 2.01
CA LYS A 484 28.13 -25.53 2.27
C LYS A 484 28.47 -25.80 3.74
N PHE A 485 29.09 -24.83 4.42
CA PHE A 485 29.76 -25.04 5.71
C PHE A 485 29.37 -24.02 6.79
N GLY A 486 28.77 -22.88 6.43
CA GLY A 486 28.42 -21.82 7.37
C GLY A 486 26.96 -21.84 7.84
N GLY A 487 26.21 -22.89 7.52
CA GLY A 487 24.83 -23.09 8.02
C GLY A 487 23.74 -22.37 7.21
N HIS A 488 24.08 -21.55 6.21
CA HIS A 488 23.08 -20.78 5.46
C HIS A 488 22.09 -21.66 4.67
N ARG A 489 22.50 -22.84 4.22
CA ARG A 489 21.59 -23.79 3.56
C ARG A 489 20.41 -24.21 4.45
N VAL A 490 20.63 -24.25 5.77
CA VAL A 490 19.60 -24.60 6.76
C VAL A 490 18.79 -23.38 7.17
N THR A 491 19.44 -22.22 7.34
CA THR A 491 18.75 -21.01 7.78
C THR A 491 17.99 -20.30 6.66
N CYS A 492 18.42 -20.40 5.40
CA CYS A 492 17.78 -19.73 4.26
C CYS A 492 16.28 -20.09 4.09
N PRO A 493 15.86 -21.38 4.14
CA PRO A 493 14.43 -21.71 4.13
C PRO A 493 13.67 -21.16 5.33
N ASN A 494 14.29 -21.12 6.51
CA ASN A 494 13.66 -20.56 7.71
C ASN A 494 13.47 -19.04 7.61
N ILE A 495 14.42 -18.33 7.00
CA ILE A 495 14.28 -16.90 6.68
C ILE A 495 13.12 -16.71 5.70
N ILE A 496 13.09 -17.47 4.60
CA ILE A 496 11.99 -17.38 3.61
C ILE A 496 10.64 -17.71 4.25
N LYS A 497 10.59 -18.75 5.08
CA LYS A 497 9.39 -19.18 5.81
C LYS A 497 8.98 -18.14 6.85
N SER A 498 9.93 -17.55 7.59
CA SER A 498 9.62 -16.49 8.54
C SER A 498 8.99 -15.31 7.82
N TYR A 499 9.47 -14.90 6.65
CA TYR A 499 8.83 -13.86 5.84
C TYR A 499 7.41 -14.20 5.36
N ARG A 500 7.11 -15.49 5.16
CA ARG A 500 5.79 -15.95 4.68
C ARG A 500 4.79 -16.16 5.81
N ASP A 501 5.24 -16.72 6.93
CA ASP A 501 4.39 -17.20 8.02
C ASP A 501 4.29 -16.20 9.18
N ARG A 502 5.37 -15.44 9.44
CA ARG A 502 5.39 -14.36 10.42
C ARG A 502 5.50 -13.08 9.63
N ASN A 503 4.52 -12.20 9.75
CA ASN A 503 4.60 -10.85 9.23
C ASN A 503 5.65 -10.03 10.02
N TRP A 504 6.89 -10.49 10.09
CA TRP A 504 8.03 -9.99 10.88
C TRP A 504 9.31 -10.34 10.10
N GLY A 505 9.74 -9.45 9.22
CA GLY A 505 11.06 -9.57 8.61
C GLY A 505 12.14 -9.29 9.65
N GLN A 506 13.00 -10.25 9.99
CA GLN A 506 14.15 -9.98 10.86
C GLN A 506 15.19 -9.17 10.08
N PRO A 507 15.74 -8.05 10.58
CA PRO A 507 16.80 -7.24 9.96
C PRO A 507 17.98 -8.06 9.39
N SER A 508 18.55 -7.63 8.26
CA SER A 508 19.68 -8.31 7.62
C SER A 508 20.95 -8.09 8.41
N ASN A 509 21.98 -8.87 8.11
CA ASN A 509 23.26 -8.69 8.79
C ASN A 509 23.87 -7.31 8.51
N VAL A 510 23.53 -6.66 7.38
CA VAL A 510 23.92 -5.28 7.09
C VAL A 510 23.04 -4.28 7.84
N ASP A 511 21.73 -4.53 7.93
CA ASP A 511 20.81 -3.66 8.68
C ASP A 511 21.23 -3.62 10.16
N GLN A 512 21.51 -4.78 10.77
CA GLN A 512 21.93 -4.88 12.18
C GLN A 512 23.24 -4.13 12.47
N LEU A 513 24.21 -4.16 11.53
CA LEU A 513 25.45 -3.39 11.67
C LEU A 513 25.20 -1.90 11.56
N PHE A 514 24.36 -1.50 10.61
CA PHE A 514 23.99 -0.10 10.43
C PHE A 514 23.21 0.45 11.62
N PHE A 515 22.35 -0.35 12.26
CA PHE A 515 21.67 0.02 13.49
C PHE A 515 22.64 0.30 14.64
N GLY A 516 23.67 -0.55 14.79
CA GLY A 516 24.72 -0.33 15.79
C GLY A 516 25.51 0.95 15.53
N GLU A 517 25.90 1.20 14.28
CA GLU A 517 26.61 2.44 13.91
C GLU A 517 25.72 3.68 14.09
N LEU A 518 24.42 3.57 13.79
CA LEU A 518 23.46 4.64 14.02
C LEU A 518 23.38 4.98 15.51
N GLY A 519 23.23 3.98 16.39
CA GLY A 519 23.22 4.19 17.84
C GLY A 519 24.52 4.81 18.35
N ARG A 520 25.67 4.31 17.88
CA ARG A 520 26.99 4.84 18.23
C ARG A 520 27.15 6.31 17.85
N ARG A 521 26.79 6.67 16.61
CA ARG A 521 26.86 8.06 16.14
C ARG A 521 25.91 8.97 16.90
N TYR A 522 24.71 8.49 17.21
CA TYR A 522 23.73 9.26 17.97
C TYR A 522 24.26 9.58 19.38
N VAL A 523 24.79 8.57 20.09
CA VAL A 523 25.36 8.74 21.43
C VAL A 523 26.55 9.70 21.42
N GLN A 524 27.42 9.62 20.41
CA GLN A 524 28.54 10.56 20.25
C GLN A 524 28.08 11.99 19.96
N GLN A 525 27.05 12.15 19.12
CA GLN A 525 26.54 13.47 18.74
C GLN A 525 25.82 14.17 19.90
N HIS A 526 25.14 13.41 20.77
CA HIS A 526 24.30 13.93 21.85
C HIS A 526 24.87 13.64 23.24
N GLY A 527 26.18 13.41 23.34
CA GLY A 527 26.84 12.96 24.57
C GLY A 527 26.58 13.87 25.77
N GLU A 528 26.68 15.19 25.59
CA GLU A 528 26.40 16.19 26.64
C GLU A 528 24.94 16.12 27.13
N ALA A 529 23.97 16.10 26.22
CA ALA A 529 22.55 16.01 26.58
C ALA A 529 22.21 14.68 27.27
N ILE A 530 22.86 13.58 26.86
CA ILE A 530 22.70 12.26 27.49
C ILE A 530 23.27 12.29 28.91
N PHE A 531 24.45 12.90 29.08
CA PHE A 531 25.09 13.07 30.38
C PHE A 531 24.19 13.86 31.34
N GLU A 532 23.70 15.03 30.93
CA GLU A 532 22.79 15.86 31.72
C GLU A 532 21.52 15.09 32.12
N ALA A 533 20.87 14.41 31.17
CA ALA A 533 19.65 13.64 31.43
C ALA A 533 19.89 12.43 32.35
N MET A 534 21.08 11.84 32.32
CA MET A 534 21.45 10.77 33.25
C MET A 534 21.60 11.32 34.66
N SER A 535 22.28 12.45 34.84
CA SER A 535 22.44 13.11 36.15
C SER A 535 21.09 13.49 36.76
N GLU A 536 20.21 14.13 35.98
CA GLU A 536 18.86 14.53 36.43
C GLU A 536 17.98 13.33 36.84
N TYR A 537 18.11 12.19 36.16
CA TYR A 537 17.31 10.99 36.43
C TYR A 537 17.56 10.43 37.84
N PHE A 538 18.76 10.63 38.40
CA PHE A 538 19.17 10.11 39.72
C PHE A 538 19.15 11.15 40.84
N GLU A 539 19.24 12.45 40.55
CA GLU A 539 19.00 13.51 41.57
C GLU A 539 17.58 13.44 42.17
N GLY A 540 16.63 12.79 41.48
CA GLY A 540 15.28 12.52 41.98
C GLY A 540 15.14 11.29 42.89
N SER A 541 16.19 10.49 43.11
CA SER A 541 16.20 9.36 44.06
C SER A 541 16.94 9.74 45.33
N ASP A 542 16.19 10.07 46.39
CA ASP A 542 16.70 10.33 47.74
C ASP A 542 17.54 9.14 48.25
N GLU A 543 18.88 9.20 48.12
CA GLU A 543 19.88 8.67 49.07
C GLU A 543 21.32 8.95 48.59
N GLN A 544 21.92 9.99 49.18
CA GLN A 544 23.32 10.22 49.59
C GLN A 544 24.56 9.84 48.76
N ASP A 545 25.48 10.82 48.81
CA ASP A 545 26.96 10.79 48.81
C ASP A 545 27.72 10.62 47.48
N ASP A 546 28.31 11.74 47.03
CA ASP A 546 29.66 11.89 46.48
C ASP A 546 30.21 10.76 45.58
N VAL A 547 29.44 10.35 44.56
CA VAL A 547 29.92 9.46 43.50
C VAL A 547 30.13 10.25 42.20
N SER A 548 31.39 10.24 41.75
CA SER A 548 31.88 10.66 40.43
C SER A 548 30.95 10.25 39.27
N PRO A 549 30.87 11.03 38.17
CA PRO A 549 29.81 10.95 37.17
C PRO A 549 30.06 9.82 36.15
N LEU A 550 30.28 8.61 36.65
CA LEU A 550 30.34 7.38 35.86
C LEU A 550 28.91 6.89 35.55
N PRO A 551 28.69 6.11 34.47
CA PRO A 551 27.40 5.51 34.18
C PRO A 551 26.94 4.66 35.36
N LEU A 552 25.90 5.13 36.06
CA LEU A 552 25.39 4.47 37.26
C LEU A 552 24.93 3.04 36.94
N PRO A 553 25.24 2.05 37.78
CA PRO A 553 24.89 0.65 37.53
C PRO A 553 23.41 0.46 37.23
N GLY A 554 23.10 -0.04 36.03
CA GLY A 554 21.71 -0.32 35.62
C GLY A 554 21.02 0.77 34.77
N THR A 555 21.76 1.79 34.33
CA THR A 555 21.23 2.84 33.45
C THR A 555 21.21 2.40 31.99
N ILE A 556 20.11 2.66 31.29
CA ILE A 556 19.93 2.38 29.86
C ILE A 556 19.59 3.66 29.11
N VAL A 557 20.34 3.92 28.04
CA VAL A 557 19.97 4.92 27.03
C VAL A 557 19.00 4.27 26.04
N VAL A 558 17.80 4.82 25.94
CA VAL A 558 16.75 4.32 25.05
C VAL A 558 16.65 5.23 23.84
N LEU A 559 16.83 4.68 22.64
CA LEU A 559 16.69 5.40 21.38
C LEU A 559 15.41 4.96 20.67
N ASP A 560 14.52 5.89 20.34
CA ASP A 560 13.27 5.58 19.64
C ASP A 560 13.31 6.06 18.19
N PHE A 561 13.73 5.17 17.29
CA PHE A 561 13.75 5.38 15.84
C PHE A 561 12.42 5.00 15.18
N CYS A 562 11.34 4.83 15.95
CA CYS A 562 10.00 4.58 15.39
C CYS A 562 9.21 5.87 15.15
N HIS A 563 9.69 7.01 15.66
CA HIS A 563 8.97 8.27 15.68
C HIS A 563 9.87 9.47 15.34
N GLY A 564 9.28 10.47 14.69
CA GLY A 564 9.81 11.83 14.58
C GLY A 564 11.24 11.98 14.04
N GLU A 565 11.84 13.14 14.32
CA GLU A 565 13.13 13.61 13.82
C GLU A 565 14.30 12.71 14.27
N PHE A 566 14.61 11.68 13.49
CA PHE A 566 15.60 10.61 13.76
C PHE A 566 16.87 10.95 14.54
N LEU A 567 17.47 12.12 14.31
CA LEU A 567 18.73 12.56 14.91
C LEU A 567 18.57 13.74 15.87
N SER A 568 17.33 14.08 16.23
CA SER A 568 17.03 15.14 17.19
C SER A 568 17.30 14.63 18.60
N ALA A 569 17.87 15.47 19.47
CA ALA A 569 18.09 15.16 20.89
C ALA A 569 16.80 14.79 21.64
N LYS A 570 15.62 15.02 21.05
CA LYS A 570 14.32 14.61 21.60
C LYS A 570 14.01 13.12 21.47
N ASN A 571 14.82 12.36 20.72
CA ASN A 571 14.56 10.96 20.40
C ASN A 571 15.28 9.97 21.34
N PHE A 572 15.80 10.43 22.47
CA PHE A 572 16.32 9.56 23.53
C PHE A 572 15.61 9.77 24.86
N SER A 573 15.68 8.75 25.72
CA SER A 573 15.28 8.82 27.12
C SER A 573 16.18 7.94 27.98
N ILE A 574 16.32 8.28 29.26
CA ILE A 574 17.02 7.45 30.24
C ILE A 574 16.02 6.56 30.98
N SER A 575 16.38 5.30 31.22
CA SER A 575 15.54 4.34 31.93
C SER A 575 16.37 3.29 32.67
N ASP A 576 15.77 2.63 33.66
CA ASP A 576 16.38 1.49 34.33
C ASP A 576 16.08 0.15 33.63
N VAL A 577 16.92 -0.84 33.93
CA VAL A 577 16.81 -2.21 33.37
C VAL A 577 15.41 -2.81 33.53
N GLU A 578 14.79 -2.70 34.71
CA GLU A 578 13.54 -3.39 34.98
C GLU A 578 12.34 -2.68 34.34
N THR A 579 12.38 -1.35 34.22
CA THR A 579 11.39 -0.60 33.43
C THR A 579 11.44 -0.99 31.95
N ILE A 580 12.62 -1.08 31.35
CA ILE A 580 12.74 -1.46 29.92
C ILE A 580 12.37 -2.92 29.67
N VAL A 581 12.73 -3.83 30.57
CA VAL A 581 12.31 -5.23 30.45
C VAL A 581 10.78 -5.39 30.54
N ARG A 582 10.10 -4.50 31.27
CA ARG A 582 8.63 -4.45 31.37
C ARG A 582 7.96 -3.68 30.24
N ASP A 583 8.71 -2.95 29.41
CA ASP A 583 8.17 -2.25 28.25
C ASP A 583 7.42 -3.25 27.37
N LYS A 584 6.18 -2.92 26.95
CA LYS A 584 5.33 -3.80 26.13
C LYS A 584 6.02 -4.22 24.83
N ARG A 585 6.93 -3.38 24.31
CA ARG A 585 7.74 -3.62 23.11
C ARG A 585 8.81 -4.69 23.33
N VAL A 586 9.25 -4.91 24.57
CA VAL A 586 10.29 -5.89 24.96
C VAL A 586 9.68 -7.13 25.62
N ALA A 587 8.69 -6.97 26.50
CA ALA A 587 8.09 -8.03 27.31
C ALA A 587 7.50 -9.19 26.48
N GLY A 588 7.06 -8.91 25.24
CA GLY A 588 6.58 -9.91 24.30
C GLY A 588 7.68 -10.67 23.53
N LEU A 589 8.94 -10.27 23.64
CA LEU A 589 10.08 -10.83 22.91
C LEU A 589 10.87 -11.80 23.78
N SER A 590 10.71 -13.10 23.55
CA SER A 590 11.38 -14.15 24.31
C SER A 590 12.91 -13.98 24.29
N GLY A 591 13.53 -13.89 25.47
CA GLY A 591 14.98 -13.86 25.64
C GLY A 591 15.61 -12.46 25.68
N TYR A 592 14.94 -11.41 25.17
CA TYR A 592 15.49 -10.05 25.20
C TYR A 592 15.65 -9.50 26.61
N ALA A 593 14.73 -9.83 27.52
CA ALA A 593 14.87 -9.50 28.93
C ALA A 593 16.18 -9.99 29.56
N ASN A 594 16.62 -11.20 29.19
CA ASN A 594 17.86 -11.77 29.68
C ASN A 594 19.08 -11.13 29.01
N ILE A 595 18.98 -10.78 27.72
CA ILE A 595 20.05 -10.08 26.99
C ILE A 595 20.30 -8.71 27.63
N ILE A 596 19.25 -7.91 27.87
CA ILE A 596 19.38 -6.57 28.46
C ILE A 596 19.99 -6.66 29.86
N ARG A 597 19.50 -7.56 30.72
CA ARG A 597 20.07 -7.78 32.06
C ARG A 597 21.53 -8.22 32.00
N HIS A 598 21.90 -9.08 31.05
CA HIS A 598 23.27 -9.53 30.91
C HIS A 598 24.20 -8.41 30.44
N GLN A 599 23.83 -7.69 29.37
CA GLN A 599 24.60 -6.58 28.82
C GLN A 599 24.78 -5.45 29.85
N SER A 600 23.74 -5.15 30.64
CA SER A 600 23.84 -4.16 31.72
C SER A 600 24.83 -4.55 32.81
N ARG A 601 24.96 -5.84 33.14
CA ARG A 601 26.01 -6.28 34.08
C ARG A 601 27.41 -6.13 33.51
N VAL A 602 27.60 -6.50 32.24
CA VAL A 602 28.90 -6.43 31.56
C VAL A 602 29.35 -4.97 31.35
N ALA A 603 28.43 -4.08 31.00
CA ALA A 603 28.73 -2.67 30.76
C ALA A 603 29.22 -1.94 32.02
N VAL A 604 28.70 -2.30 33.20
CA VAL A 604 29.17 -1.77 34.48
C VAL A 604 30.62 -2.17 34.78
N GLU A 605 31.00 -3.40 34.43
CA GLU A 605 32.39 -3.87 34.61
C GLU A 605 33.38 -3.20 33.63
N SER A 606 32.87 -2.62 32.53
CA SER A 606 33.67 -2.12 31.41
C SER A 606 33.59 -0.59 31.22
N GLU A 607 32.89 0.13 32.10
CA GLU A 607 32.63 1.57 31.99
C GLU A 607 31.99 1.97 30.64
N GLU A 608 31.01 1.19 30.18
CA GLU A 608 30.31 1.41 28.91
C GLU A 608 28.81 1.73 29.12
N LEU A 609 28.17 2.30 28.10
CA LEU A 609 26.73 2.57 28.08
C LEU A 609 25.96 1.43 27.42
N VAL A 610 24.88 0.97 28.08
CA VAL A 610 23.89 0.13 27.41
C VAL A 610 22.90 0.98 26.64
N VAL A 611 22.80 0.73 25.35
CA VAL A 611 21.88 1.39 24.44
C VAL A 611 20.84 0.40 23.94
N VAL A 612 19.56 0.71 24.15
CA VAL A 612 18.42 -0.04 23.62
C VAL A 612 17.75 0.81 22.55
N SER A 613 17.85 0.37 21.29
CA SER A 613 17.24 1.06 20.15
C SER A 613 15.97 0.36 19.69
N PHE A 614 14.88 1.12 19.57
CA PHE A 614 13.63 0.69 18.97
C PHE A 614 13.57 1.15 17.51
N ILE A 615 13.54 0.19 16.60
CA ILE A 615 13.63 0.44 15.16
C ILE A 615 12.31 0.04 14.52
N ALA A 616 11.75 0.92 13.69
CA ALA A 616 10.48 0.66 12.99
C ALA A 616 10.53 -0.72 12.32
N SER A 617 9.67 -1.65 12.76
CA SER A 617 9.78 -3.06 12.37
C SER A 617 9.23 -3.32 10.97
N MET A 618 9.55 -4.51 10.46
CA MET A 618 8.98 -5.04 9.23
C MET A 618 7.78 -5.92 9.52
N GLY A 619 6.56 -5.39 9.50
CA GLY A 619 5.36 -6.23 9.32
C GLY A 619 4.15 -5.83 10.15
N MET A 620 3.26 -6.81 10.39
CA MET A 620 1.85 -6.56 10.71
C MET A 620 1.62 -5.81 12.02
N GLY A 621 1.06 -4.61 11.89
CA GLY A 621 0.78 -3.72 13.00
C GLY A 621 2.06 -3.01 13.41
N ALA A 622 2.08 -1.69 13.24
CA ALA A 622 3.13 -0.79 13.73
C ALA A 622 3.33 -0.82 15.27
N SER A 623 2.89 -1.87 15.98
CA SER A 623 2.81 -1.92 17.43
C SER A 623 4.03 -2.53 18.11
N VAL A 624 4.95 -3.19 17.38
CA VAL A 624 6.14 -3.77 17.99
C VAL A 624 7.38 -3.54 17.12
N PRO A 625 8.32 -2.71 17.58
CA PRO A 625 9.56 -2.43 16.87
C PRO A 625 10.56 -3.59 16.91
N TRP A 626 11.58 -3.54 16.05
CA TRP A 626 12.78 -4.32 16.25
C TRP A 626 13.59 -3.71 17.39
N VAL A 627 14.11 -4.55 18.28
CA VAL A 627 14.92 -4.13 19.42
C VAL A 627 16.38 -4.48 19.12
N ASP A 628 17.24 -3.47 19.07
CA ASP A 628 18.70 -3.62 19.04
C ASP A 628 19.26 -3.26 20.43
N VAL A 629 20.09 -4.13 21.00
CA VAL A 629 20.73 -3.92 22.31
C VAL A 629 22.22 -3.91 22.09
N ARG A 630 22.87 -2.80 22.44
CA ARG A 630 24.29 -2.57 22.22
C ARG A 630 24.94 -2.05 23.49
N VAL A 631 26.23 -2.31 23.60
CA VAL A 631 27.11 -1.68 24.57
C VAL A 631 28.04 -0.78 23.77
N ILE A 632 28.17 0.47 24.20
CA ILE A 632 28.86 1.54 23.47
C ILE A 632 29.77 2.28 24.45
N ASP A 633 30.98 2.63 24.01
CA ASP A 633 31.92 3.46 24.77
C ASP A 633 31.27 4.78 25.23
N LEU A 634 31.71 5.29 26.39
CA LEU A 634 31.27 6.57 26.91
C LEU A 634 31.70 7.72 25.98
N PRO A 635 30.81 8.70 25.71
CA PRO A 635 31.18 9.95 25.04
C PRO A 635 32.26 10.73 25.80
N ASP A 636 33.05 11.52 25.08
CA ASP A 636 34.09 12.40 25.65
C ASP A 636 33.56 13.33 26.76
N ALA A 637 32.28 13.71 26.69
CA ALA A 637 31.60 14.54 27.70
C ALA A 637 31.63 13.94 29.12
N PHE A 638 31.69 12.61 29.26
CA PHE A 638 31.76 11.93 30.56
C PHE A 638 33.15 12.04 31.21
N TYR A 639 34.17 12.38 30.43
CA TYR A 639 35.55 12.53 30.92
C TYR A 639 35.94 14.01 31.14
N ALA A 640 35.12 14.96 30.66
CA ALA A 640 35.42 16.39 30.80
C ALA A 640 35.23 16.90 32.23
N SER A 641 34.30 16.32 33.00
CA SER A 641 34.00 16.69 34.40
C SER A 641 35.12 16.35 35.39
N ASP A 642 35.95 15.34 35.11
CA ASP A 642 37.08 14.97 35.98
C ASP A 642 38.28 15.91 35.81
N SER A 643 38.41 16.56 34.64
CA SER A 643 39.58 17.40 34.32
C SER A 643 39.58 18.78 34.99
N GLU A 644 38.42 19.30 35.40
CA GLU A 644 38.34 20.56 36.16
C GLU A 644 38.64 20.34 37.66
N ALA A 645 38.36 19.15 38.20
CA ALA A 645 38.60 18.81 39.61
C ALA A 645 40.09 18.60 39.95
N GLU A 646 40.92 18.15 39.01
CA GLU A 646 42.37 17.97 39.24
C GLU A 646 43.19 19.27 39.12
N SER A 647 42.61 20.33 38.57
CA SER A 647 43.34 21.60 38.37
C SER A 647 43.40 22.50 39.61
N ASP A 648 42.56 22.26 40.61
CA ASP A 648 42.46 23.08 41.84
C ASP A 648 43.30 22.56 43.02
N ASP A 649 43.88 21.34 42.93
CA ASP A 649 44.64 20.73 44.05
C ASP A 649 46.18 20.84 43.92
N THR A 650 46.68 21.66 42.97
CA THR A 650 48.12 21.93 42.81
C THR A 650 48.57 23.37 43.14
N SER A 651 47.75 24.14 43.86
CA SER A 651 48.21 25.36 44.54
C SER A 651 48.05 25.28 46.06
N LYS A 652 49.02 24.63 46.72
CA LYS A 652 49.36 24.86 48.14
C LYS A 652 50.83 25.20 48.27
#